data_AF-A0A0L1IQU9-F1
#
_entry.id   AF-A0A0L1IQU9-F1
#
_cell.length_a   1.000
_cell.length_b   1.000
_cell.length_c   1.000
_cell.angle_alpha   90.00
_cell.angle_beta   90.00
_cell.angle_gamma   90.00
#
_symmetry.space_group_name_H-M   'P 1'
#
loop_
_entity.id
_entity.type
_entity.pdbx_description
1 polymer ?
#
loop_
_entity_poly.entity_id
_entity_poly.type
_entity_poly.pdbx_seq_one_letter_code
_entity_poly.pdbx_strand_id
1 'polypeptide(L)'
;LTMAMNGHFASIGNSASDSTAYEHGVQVIDENKEFNPNLAQYLSLENVTPSGFNYHLISVFGSQSTGKSTLLNHLFGTHFSVMSELERRQTTKGIWMSKNKNENPTMASNILVMDVEGTDGRERGEDQDFERKSALFALATSEVLIVNIWEHQVGLYQGANMGLLKTVFEVNLQLFLKDKKYNPPAQSPDPSRANIYCSTTHRSLLFFVIRDYSGMTPLQNLQKTLMEDMARLWDSISKPAGLENSNAHDYFDFQFYGLPHKGYQPEKFVEETQKLSLRFRDGQRDPNLDARKGEFSDGGVFLPEYHRRIPADGVSRYAEGIWDQIVNNKDLDLPTQQELLAQLDKQSQAARLGEPEILGGLGAAMRSSRTKAVKAFETEASRYHKGVYQRKRAELESKADTRLKALFQGQLNAAHKSGISDFSDAVSAAVKSGQKKGTGYDFAEIVNEEAKKAVDNFEEVARATVVDGTSWSDYKQELALYEKELAEVSARLRRDEMRRLASRVERWVQSRLGESVGLEFNALGSGRAGGGAPEKGDQPTEKKFWDRVWNVFVETVLDAERRFTDRASSFDASLEEVDVGLWRLRRKSWGVLRAKIDEEMIEGNLLLKLRENFEDKFRYDDAGVPRIWRPTDDIEGYTLALTSAPPPLDRWIGHTPSSATPADEEDLPPIGGVDEEEGKSLEEEMTIVSDAKRQELTVRFKKAADGVYVEAKRSAIGGMTQVPLYFYGILLALGWNEIIAVLRNPAYFFLLFVCAVGAYITYQLNLWGPIIKMTEAASNQAVTEGKKRLREFLESSDTGRQAIAMSTPGGSGRAGEEHEMSRLDKQGKSAAADQDVDDLSIHFGQLLLSSAAMTNGIDNLPEKYDDLPNKRQYWPAAAGSPEEGLGMLRILTPEIVADAARTQIQTGLRVCLNWDLKQLDTPGFRRKPFEHRIKWVAPGIAFDDEYHFNPQQSSQWDGLRHHSAPAPTREDQARRVFYGGTTAEEIQDSSSSRIGIGYWAKKGIAGRGVLIDYLSWAEKKGITVNGLSQHVVPLDDVLAIARECNIEFQRGDIFFLRVGLTKTWYSMSDAQKQEYSQQTVPKHAGLEQSENVLRFMWDNHFAAVASDAVSFEVFPALNPEYDLHHHMLAGWGVPIGEMFDLEELAETCKQLGRWTFFISSSPLNCAQGVSSPPNCMAIF
;
A
#
# COMPACT_ATOMS: atom_id res chain seq x y z
N LEU A 1 -25.83 -33.45 -18.51
CA LEU A 1 -27.13 -33.63 -19.20
C LEU A 1 -28.24 -33.47 -18.18
N THR A 2 -28.67 -32.23 -17.97
CA THR A 2 -29.83 -31.89 -17.13
C THR A 2 -31.12 -32.22 -17.88
N MET A 3 -32.05 -32.93 -17.24
CA MET A 3 -33.38 -33.17 -17.81
C MET A 3 -34.22 -31.89 -17.72
N ALA A 4 -34.51 -31.26 -18.85
CA ALA A 4 -35.46 -30.15 -18.91
C ALA A 4 -36.89 -30.69 -18.72
N MET A 5 -37.57 -30.29 -17.64
CA MET A 5 -38.90 -30.82 -17.29
C MET A 5 -40.04 -30.33 -18.21
N ASN A 6 -39.80 -29.33 -19.07
CA ASN A 6 -40.80 -28.71 -19.97
C ASN A 6 -40.41 -28.85 -21.46
N GLY A 7 -40.06 -30.05 -21.92
CA GLY A 7 -39.50 -30.32 -23.27
C GLY A 7 -40.39 -30.04 -24.50
N HIS A 8 -41.50 -29.30 -24.36
CA HIS A 8 -42.46 -28.99 -25.43
C HIS A 8 -42.90 -27.51 -25.51
N PHE A 9 -42.27 -26.62 -24.74
CA PHE A 9 -42.52 -25.18 -24.77
C PHE A 9 -41.23 -24.41 -25.11
N ALA A 10 -41.36 -23.22 -25.71
CA ALA A 10 -40.22 -22.36 -26.01
C ALA A 10 -39.70 -21.64 -24.75
N SER A 11 -38.58 -22.14 -24.20
CA SER A 11 -37.82 -21.47 -23.15
C SER A 11 -36.96 -20.32 -23.69
N ILE A 12 -36.46 -19.47 -22.79
CA ILE A 12 -35.43 -18.47 -23.14
C ILE A 12 -34.18 -19.20 -23.67
N GLY A 13 -33.52 -18.61 -24.68
CA GLY A 13 -32.32 -19.15 -25.33
C GLY A 13 -32.55 -20.07 -26.54
N ASN A 14 -33.78 -20.56 -26.79
CA ASN A 14 -34.05 -21.36 -27.99
C ASN A 14 -33.95 -20.52 -29.28
N SER A 15 -33.27 -21.07 -30.30
CA SER A 15 -33.07 -20.41 -31.59
C SER A 15 -34.38 -20.26 -32.37
N ALA A 16 -34.56 -19.09 -33.00
CA ALA A 16 -35.80 -18.64 -33.64
C ALA A 16 -36.29 -19.43 -34.88
N SER A 17 -35.70 -20.59 -35.18
CA SER A 17 -35.92 -21.40 -36.38
C SER A 17 -36.96 -22.52 -36.25
N ASP A 18 -37.16 -23.08 -35.05
CA ASP A 18 -38.13 -24.17 -34.82
C ASP A 18 -39.50 -23.63 -34.44
N SER A 19 -40.43 -23.59 -35.40
CA SER A 19 -41.83 -23.23 -35.15
C SER A 19 -42.57 -24.23 -34.27
N THR A 20 -42.13 -25.48 -34.25
CA THR A 20 -42.65 -26.57 -33.40
C THR A 20 -42.45 -26.31 -31.90
N ALA A 21 -41.35 -25.64 -31.51
CA ALA A 21 -41.06 -25.32 -30.12
C ALA A 21 -42.09 -24.38 -29.48
N TYR A 22 -42.82 -23.61 -30.29
CA TYR A 22 -43.83 -22.65 -29.85
C TYR A 22 -45.25 -23.23 -29.75
N GLU A 23 -45.49 -24.44 -30.27
CA GLU A 23 -46.84 -25.01 -30.46
C GLU A 23 -47.69 -25.04 -29.17
N HIS A 24 -47.07 -25.26 -28.02
CA HIS A 24 -47.78 -25.38 -26.74
C HIS A 24 -47.82 -24.05 -25.94
N GLY A 25 -46.91 -23.13 -26.24
CA GLY A 25 -46.77 -21.83 -25.59
C GLY A 25 -45.30 -21.37 -25.49
N VAL A 26 -45.09 -20.27 -24.77
CA VAL A 26 -43.79 -19.61 -24.60
C VAL A 26 -43.54 -19.24 -23.13
N GLN A 27 -42.31 -19.33 -22.67
CA GLN A 27 -41.89 -18.75 -21.40
C GLN A 27 -41.77 -17.23 -21.58
N VAL A 28 -42.52 -16.43 -20.81
CA VAL A 28 -42.47 -14.97 -20.86
C VAL A 28 -41.30 -14.45 -20.03
N ILE A 29 -41.16 -14.99 -18.82
CA ILE A 29 -40.12 -14.66 -17.84
C ILE A 29 -39.62 -15.97 -17.23
N ASP A 30 -38.31 -16.12 -17.07
CA ASP A 30 -37.69 -17.33 -16.50
C ASP A 30 -37.50 -17.25 -14.97
N GLU A 31 -36.76 -18.22 -14.40
CA GLU A 31 -36.45 -18.22 -12.96
C GLU A 31 -35.33 -17.24 -12.56
N ASN A 32 -34.52 -16.77 -13.52
CA ASN A 32 -33.45 -15.81 -13.31
C ASN A 32 -33.93 -14.34 -13.43
N LYS A 33 -35.23 -14.13 -13.65
CA LYS A 33 -35.89 -12.81 -13.87
C LYS A 33 -35.60 -12.22 -15.27
N GLU A 34 -35.11 -13.00 -16.22
CA GLU A 34 -34.93 -12.56 -17.61
C GLU A 34 -36.27 -12.56 -18.37
N PHE A 35 -36.46 -11.59 -19.27
CA PHE A 35 -37.64 -11.48 -20.13
C PHE A 35 -37.36 -12.05 -21.53
N ASN A 36 -38.29 -12.82 -22.10
CA ASN A 36 -38.06 -13.50 -23.38
C ASN A 36 -38.22 -12.53 -24.58
N PRO A 37 -37.15 -12.24 -25.34
CA PRO A 37 -37.21 -11.32 -26.48
C PRO A 37 -38.05 -11.86 -27.65
N ASN A 38 -38.29 -13.17 -27.71
CA ASN A 38 -39.02 -13.82 -28.80
C ASN A 38 -40.55 -13.79 -28.62
N LEU A 39 -41.07 -13.15 -27.57
CA LEU A 39 -42.52 -13.07 -27.29
C LEU A 39 -43.33 -12.47 -28.46
N ALA A 40 -42.78 -11.48 -29.16
CA ALA A 40 -43.39 -10.91 -30.37
C ALA A 40 -43.46 -11.91 -31.54
N GLN A 41 -42.49 -12.84 -31.64
CA GLN A 41 -42.51 -13.91 -32.63
C GLN A 41 -43.63 -14.91 -32.32
N TYR A 42 -43.80 -15.30 -31.06
CA TYR A 42 -44.90 -16.17 -30.63
C TYR A 42 -46.28 -15.59 -30.99
N LEU A 43 -46.53 -14.31 -30.66
CA LEU A 43 -47.79 -13.63 -30.98
C LEU A 43 -48.07 -13.55 -32.49
N SER A 44 -47.02 -13.49 -33.31
CA SER A 44 -47.14 -13.53 -34.77
C SER A 44 -47.39 -14.93 -35.34
N LEU A 45 -46.82 -15.98 -34.73
CA LEU A 45 -47.05 -17.38 -35.13
C LEU A 45 -48.48 -17.83 -34.78
N GLU A 46 -48.98 -17.44 -33.60
CA GLU A 46 -50.34 -17.68 -33.13
C GLU A 46 -51.41 -16.79 -33.79
N ASN A 47 -51.02 -16.00 -34.80
CA ASN A 47 -51.89 -15.09 -35.54
C ASN A 47 -52.68 -14.09 -34.65
N VAL A 48 -52.09 -13.67 -33.53
CA VAL A 48 -52.71 -12.71 -32.60
C VAL A 48 -52.42 -11.28 -33.06
N THR A 49 -51.20 -11.00 -33.53
CA THR A 49 -50.74 -9.66 -33.97
C THR A 49 -51.70 -8.92 -34.90
N PRO A 50 -52.32 -9.54 -35.94
CA PRO A 50 -53.25 -8.83 -36.83
C PRO A 50 -54.59 -8.41 -36.18
N SER A 51 -54.88 -8.90 -34.97
CA SER A 51 -56.15 -8.65 -34.28
C SER A 51 -56.23 -7.26 -33.61
N GLY A 52 -55.13 -6.51 -33.59
CA GLY A 52 -55.10 -5.13 -33.08
C GLY A 52 -55.48 -5.06 -31.59
N PHE A 53 -56.63 -4.48 -31.27
CA PHE A 53 -57.17 -4.39 -29.90
C PHE A 53 -58.18 -5.51 -29.55
N ASN A 54 -58.33 -6.53 -30.41
CA ASN A 54 -59.27 -7.64 -30.20
C ASN A 54 -58.54 -8.87 -29.64
N TYR A 55 -58.06 -8.75 -28.40
CA TYR A 55 -57.50 -9.83 -27.58
C TYR A 55 -57.78 -9.53 -26.09
N HIS A 56 -57.63 -10.55 -25.24
CA HIS A 56 -57.69 -10.40 -23.78
C HIS A 56 -56.50 -11.09 -23.12
N LEU A 57 -56.03 -10.54 -22.00
CA LEU A 57 -54.96 -11.14 -21.21
C LEU A 57 -55.45 -11.57 -19.81
N ILE A 58 -55.36 -12.88 -19.55
CA ILE A 58 -55.67 -13.52 -18.26
C ILE A 58 -54.39 -14.02 -17.62
N SER A 59 -54.30 -13.93 -16.29
CA SER A 59 -53.32 -14.66 -15.49
C SER A 59 -53.98 -15.45 -14.36
N VAL A 60 -53.31 -16.48 -13.86
CA VAL A 60 -53.72 -17.22 -12.65
C VAL A 60 -52.66 -17.08 -11.56
N PHE A 61 -53.10 -16.91 -10.32
CA PHE A 61 -52.28 -16.65 -9.14
C PHE A 61 -52.79 -17.46 -7.94
N GLY A 62 -51.90 -17.73 -6.97
CA GLY A 62 -52.17 -18.55 -5.78
C GLY A 62 -51.05 -19.55 -5.49
N SER A 63 -51.08 -20.13 -4.29
CA SER A 63 -49.97 -20.91 -3.72
C SER A 63 -49.53 -22.10 -4.59
N GLN A 64 -48.32 -22.59 -4.35
CA GLN A 64 -47.82 -23.83 -4.95
C GLN A 64 -48.77 -25.00 -4.66
N SER A 65 -48.85 -25.96 -5.59
CA SER A 65 -49.70 -27.16 -5.49
C SER A 65 -51.23 -26.93 -5.47
N THR A 66 -51.73 -25.69 -5.56
CA THR A 66 -53.18 -25.38 -5.60
C THR A 66 -53.88 -25.78 -6.92
N GLY A 67 -53.16 -26.38 -7.87
CA GLY A 67 -53.71 -26.90 -9.13
C GLY A 67 -54.08 -25.81 -10.14
N LYS A 68 -53.28 -24.74 -10.25
CA LYS A 68 -53.46 -23.62 -11.19
C LYS A 68 -53.39 -24.08 -12.66
N SER A 69 -52.26 -24.65 -13.07
CA SER A 69 -52.03 -25.18 -14.42
C SER A 69 -53.08 -26.22 -14.82
N THR A 70 -53.50 -27.07 -13.86
CA THR A 70 -54.62 -28.01 -14.01
C THR A 70 -55.95 -27.31 -14.33
N LEU A 71 -56.27 -26.21 -13.66
CA LEU A 71 -57.47 -25.42 -13.95
C LEU A 71 -57.40 -24.79 -15.34
N LEU A 72 -56.28 -24.16 -15.70
CA LEU A 72 -56.09 -23.53 -17.01
C LEU A 72 -56.27 -24.54 -18.15
N ASN A 73 -55.67 -25.73 -18.03
CA ASN A 73 -55.76 -26.77 -19.05
C ASN A 73 -57.19 -27.27 -19.25
N HIS A 74 -57.98 -27.43 -18.18
CA HIS A 74 -59.39 -27.81 -18.29
C HIS A 74 -60.33 -26.67 -18.74
N LEU A 75 -59.95 -25.41 -18.54
CA LEU A 75 -60.76 -24.22 -18.83
C LEU A 75 -60.52 -23.67 -20.25
N PHE A 76 -59.26 -23.63 -20.68
CA PHE A 76 -58.80 -23.00 -21.93
C PHE A 76 -58.12 -23.98 -22.91
N GLY A 77 -58.10 -25.29 -22.62
CA GLY A 77 -57.45 -26.29 -23.48
C GLY A 77 -55.93 -26.16 -23.55
N THR A 78 -55.31 -25.37 -22.66
CA THR A 78 -53.85 -25.21 -22.60
C THR A 78 -53.17 -26.51 -22.17
N HIS A 79 -51.86 -26.60 -22.37
CA HIS A 79 -51.07 -27.81 -22.15
C HIS A 79 -49.93 -27.58 -21.13
N PHE A 80 -50.14 -26.70 -20.15
CA PHE A 80 -49.12 -26.39 -19.13
C PHE A 80 -48.78 -27.62 -18.27
N SER A 81 -47.51 -27.78 -17.91
CA SER A 81 -47.03 -28.89 -17.08
C SER A 81 -47.77 -28.97 -15.74
N VAL A 82 -48.19 -30.18 -15.35
CA VAL A 82 -48.88 -30.45 -14.07
C VAL A 82 -48.05 -31.36 -13.18
N MET A 83 -48.18 -31.20 -11.87
CA MET A 83 -47.44 -31.95 -10.86
C MET A 83 -47.68 -33.46 -10.99
N SER A 84 -46.60 -34.25 -10.95
CA SER A 84 -46.69 -35.71 -10.84
C SER A 84 -47.15 -36.10 -9.43
N GLU A 85 -48.13 -36.99 -9.32
CA GLU A 85 -48.73 -37.40 -8.04
C GLU A 85 -47.73 -38.16 -7.13
N LEU A 86 -46.58 -38.57 -7.66
CA LEU A 86 -45.51 -39.28 -6.95
C LEU A 86 -44.66 -38.37 -6.04
N GLU A 87 -44.49 -37.08 -6.37
CA GLU A 87 -43.65 -36.16 -5.60
C GLU A 87 -44.21 -34.73 -5.59
N ARG A 88 -44.41 -34.15 -4.39
CA ARG A 88 -44.79 -32.75 -4.22
C ARG A 88 -43.55 -31.83 -4.34
N ARG A 89 -43.21 -31.45 -5.57
CA ARG A 89 -42.16 -30.47 -5.92
C ARG A 89 -42.73 -29.29 -6.72
N GLN A 90 -41.92 -28.30 -7.04
CA GLN A 90 -42.29 -27.21 -7.96
C GLN A 90 -42.51 -27.76 -9.38
N THR A 91 -43.32 -27.07 -10.19
CA THR A 91 -43.71 -27.53 -11.54
C THR A 91 -43.68 -26.38 -12.54
N THR A 92 -44.45 -25.31 -12.28
CA THR A 92 -44.30 -24.03 -12.99
C THR A 92 -43.10 -23.28 -12.40
N LYS A 93 -42.12 -22.94 -13.23
CA LYS A 93 -40.96 -22.09 -12.92
C LYS A 93 -40.96 -20.86 -13.82
N GLY A 94 -41.01 -19.66 -13.26
CA GLY A 94 -41.22 -18.43 -14.03
C GLY A 94 -42.67 -18.23 -14.48
N ILE A 95 -42.87 -17.44 -15.52
CA ILE A 95 -44.20 -17.11 -16.08
C ILE A 95 -44.30 -17.65 -17.51
N TRP A 96 -45.34 -18.44 -17.78
CA TRP A 96 -45.57 -19.07 -19.09
C TRP A 96 -46.86 -18.54 -19.71
N MET A 97 -46.87 -18.29 -21.02
CA MET A 97 -48.06 -17.85 -21.76
C MET A 97 -48.43 -18.86 -22.85
N SER A 98 -49.73 -19.08 -23.03
CA SER A 98 -50.31 -19.90 -24.09
C SER A 98 -51.62 -19.26 -24.58
N LYS A 99 -51.94 -19.41 -25.86
CA LYS A 99 -53.24 -19.02 -26.42
C LYS A 99 -54.32 -20.02 -26.03
N ASN A 100 -55.55 -19.56 -25.81
CA ASN A 100 -56.71 -20.44 -25.63
C ASN A 100 -56.88 -21.40 -26.83
N LYS A 101 -56.95 -22.69 -26.54
CA LYS A 101 -57.22 -23.78 -27.51
C LYS A 101 -58.62 -24.39 -27.35
N ASN A 102 -59.44 -23.89 -26.43
CA ASN A 102 -60.83 -24.31 -26.29
C ASN A 102 -61.69 -23.70 -27.42
N GLU A 103 -62.15 -24.54 -28.36
CA GLU A 103 -62.91 -24.15 -29.56
C GLU A 103 -64.38 -23.78 -29.29
N ASN A 104 -64.76 -23.57 -28.02
CA ASN A 104 -66.13 -23.23 -27.63
C ASN A 104 -66.59 -21.90 -28.28
N PRO A 105 -67.61 -21.92 -29.18
CA PRO A 105 -68.00 -20.75 -29.98
C PRO A 105 -68.67 -19.62 -29.17
N THR A 106 -68.83 -19.78 -27.85
CA THR A 106 -69.31 -18.73 -26.95
C THR A 106 -68.19 -17.94 -26.28
N MET A 107 -66.92 -18.38 -26.36
CA MET A 107 -65.77 -17.71 -25.76
C MET A 107 -65.14 -16.65 -26.68
N ALA A 108 -64.40 -15.71 -26.10
CA ALA A 108 -63.67 -14.71 -26.89
C ALA A 108 -62.53 -15.34 -27.72
N SER A 109 -62.36 -14.88 -28.97
CA SER A 109 -61.51 -15.54 -29.98
C SER A 109 -59.99 -15.50 -29.72
N ASN A 110 -59.49 -14.47 -29.02
CA ASN A 110 -58.06 -14.26 -28.78
C ASN A 110 -57.79 -14.07 -27.28
N ILE A 111 -57.98 -15.11 -26.49
CA ILE A 111 -57.60 -15.12 -25.08
C ILE A 111 -56.14 -15.59 -24.96
N LEU A 112 -55.29 -14.75 -24.39
CA LEU A 112 -53.95 -15.09 -23.93
C LEU A 112 -54.00 -15.44 -22.45
N VAL A 113 -53.40 -16.57 -22.07
CA VAL A 113 -53.48 -17.14 -20.73
C VAL A 113 -52.07 -17.28 -20.16
N MET A 114 -51.83 -16.74 -18.96
CA MET A 114 -50.55 -16.84 -18.26
C MET A 114 -50.64 -17.73 -17.01
N ASP A 115 -49.83 -18.80 -16.94
CA ASP A 115 -49.58 -19.57 -15.72
C ASP A 115 -48.40 -18.93 -14.97
N VAL A 116 -48.68 -18.40 -13.78
CA VAL A 116 -47.67 -17.78 -12.91
C VAL A 116 -47.18 -18.82 -11.89
N GLU A 117 -45.89 -18.79 -11.58
CA GLU A 117 -45.29 -19.60 -10.52
C GLU A 117 -46.09 -19.58 -9.21
N GLY A 118 -46.09 -20.70 -8.49
CA GLY A 118 -46.83 -20.85 -7.23
C GLY A 118 -46.10 -20.30 -6.02
N THR A 119 -46.82 -19.51 -5.24
CA THR A 119 -46.31 -18.81 -4.05
C THR A 119 -46.23 -19.71 -2.82
N ASP A 120 -45.50 -19.27 -1.79
CA ASP A 120 -45.22 -20.06 -0.58
C ASP A 120 -44.45 -21.36 -0.91
N GLY A 121 -43.42 -21.24 -1.75
CA GLY A 121 -42.66 -22.35 -2.30
C GLY A 121 -41.45 -22.77 -1.46
N ARG A 122 -41.48 -23.99 -0.88
CA ARG A 122 -40.37 -24.56 -0.07
C ARG A 122 -39.00 -24.52 -0.76
N GLU A 123 -38.97 -24.55 -2.09
CA GLU A 123 -37.74 -24.62 -2.90
C GLU A 123 -37.00 -23.29 -3.02
N ARG A 124 -37.57 -22.15 -2.59
CA ARG A 124 -36.91 -20.82 -2.59
C ARG A 124 -36.67 -20.22 -1.19
N GLY A 125 -37.16 -20.84 -0.13
CA GLY A 125 -36.89 -20.42 1.25
C GLY A 125 -37.57 -19.09 1.60
N GLU A 126 -36.82 -18.13 2.15
CA GLU A 126 -37.34 -16.83 2.60
C GLU A 126 -37.35 -15.76 1.48
N ASP A 127 -36.78 -16.02 0.29
CA ASP A 127 -36.80 -15.08 -0.83
C ASP A 127 -38.17 -15.05 -1.54
N GLN A 128 -39.00 -14.10 -1.13
CA GLN A 128 -40.29 -13.80 -1.75
C GLN A 128 -40.22 -12.74 -2.87
N ASP A 129 -39.03 -12.27 -3.28
CA ASP A 129 -38.90 -11.21 -4.29
C ASP A 129 -39.51 -11.61 -5.64
N PHE A 130 -39.21 -12.82 -6.11
CA PHE A 130 -39.77 -13.31 -7.37
C PHE A 130 -41.30 -13.45 -7.31
N GLU A 131 -41.84 -13.92 -6.19
CA GLU A 131 -43.29 -14.06 -5.97
C GLU A 131 -43.98 -12.69 -6.01
N ARG A 132 -43.40 -11.68 -5.36
CA ARG A 132 -43.86 -10.27 -5.40
C ARG A 132 -43.82 -9.69 -6.82
N LYS A 133 -42.67 -9.79 -7.49
CA LYS A 133 -42.48 -9.23 -8.84
C LYS A 133 -43.38 -9.90 -9.88
N SER A 134 -43.53 -11.22 -9.83
CA SER A 134 -44.41 -11.98 -10.74
C SER A 134 -45.90 -11.69 -10.51
N ALA A 135 -46.35 -11.61 -9.26
CA ALA A 135 -47.73 -11.27 -8.92
C ALA A 135 -48.10 -9.85 -9.36
N LEU A 136 -47.18 -8.90 -9.19
CA LEU A 136 -47.35 -7.53 -9.67
C LEU A 136 -47.36 -7.44 -11.20
N PHE A 137 -46.48 -8.17 -11.89
CA PHE A 137 -46.48 -8.23 -13.35
C PHE A 137 -47.81 -8.76 -13.89
N ALA A 138 -48.31 -9.84 -13.30
CA ALA A 138 -49.61 -10.42 -13.63
C ALA A 138 -50.75 -9.40 -13.45
N LEU A 139 -50.79 -8.68 -12.31
CA LEU A 139 -51.82 -7.68 -12.01
C LEU A 139 -51.75 -6.44 -12.91
N ALA A 140 -50.54 -5.95 -13.21
CA ALA A 140 -50.34 -4.76 -14.03
C ALA A 140 -50.74 -5.02 -15.49
N THR A 141 -50.34 -6.18 -16.04
CA THR A 141 -50.58 -6.55 -17.43
C THR A 141 -52.00 -7.06 -17.69
N SER A 142 -52.58 -7.85 -16.78
CA SER A 142 -53.81 -8.61 -17.05
C SER A 142 -55.11 -7.82 -16.84
N GLU A 143 -56.13 -8.21 -17.60
CA GLU A 143 -57.51 -7.74 -17.46
C GLU A 143 -58.23 -8.51 -16.35
N VAL A 144 -57.98 -9.82 -16.30
CA VAL A 144 -58.54 -10.75 -15.32
C VAL A 144 -57.39 -11.48 -14.63
N LEU A 145 -57.34 -11.37 -13.30
CA LEU A 145 -56.44 -12.15 -12.45
C LEU A 145 -57.27 -13.19 -11.70
N ILE A 146 -57.06 -14.46 -12.03
CA ILE A 146 -57.74 -15.59 -11.40
C ILE A 146 -56.99 -15.95 -10.11
N VAL A 147 -57.62 -15.74 -8.94
CA VAL A 147 -57.04 -16.05 -7.63
C VAL A 147 -57.55 -17.42 -7.17
N ASN A 148 -56.69 -18.44 -7.29
CA ASN A 148 -57.04 -19.84 -7.08
C ASN A 148 -56.63 -20.30 -5.67
N ILE A 149 -57.62 -20.47 -4.79
CA ILE A 149 -57.49 -20.78 -3.34
C ILE A 149 -58.36 -21.97 -2.94
N TRP A 150 -58.06 -22.67 -1.85
CA TRP A 150 -58.90 -23.78 -1.34
C TRP A 150 -60.00 -23.29 -0.39
N GLU A 151 -61.12 -24.00 -0.27
CA GLU A 151 -62.20 -23.65 0.70
C GLU A 151 -61.66 -23.47 2.12
N HIS A 152 -60.74 -24.35 2.56
CA HIS A 152 -60.13 -24.30 3.90
C HIS A 152 -59.08 -23.18 4.09
N GLN A 153 -58.69 -22.45 3.05
CA GLN A 153 -57.80 -21.28 3.15
C GLN A 153 -58.58 -19.98 3.36
N VAL A 154 -59.90 -19.95 3.10
CA VAL A 154 -60.74 -18.76 3.28
C VAL A 154 -60.75 -18.35 4.76
N GLY A 155 -60.35 -17.09 5.04
CA GLY A 155 -60.19 -16.56 6.39
C GLY A 155 -58.82 -16.82 7.05
N LEU A 156 -57.86 -17.47 6.37
CA LEU A 156 -56.48 -17.62 6.85
C LEU A 156 -55.56 -16.58 6.21
N TYR A 157 -55.06 -15.63 7.01
CA TYR A 157 -54.23 -14.52 6.51
C TYR A 157 -52.99 -14.98 5.72
N GLN A 158 -52.20 -15.90 6.28
CA GLN A 158 -51.07 -16.49 5.55
C GLN A 158 -51.53 -17.53 4.51
N GLY A 159 -52.47 -18.41 4.89
CA GLY A 159 -52.94 -19.50 4.03
C GLY A 159 -53.59 -19.05 2.71
N ALA A 160 -54.11 -17.83 2.63
CA ALA A 160 -54.65 -17.23 1.41
C ALA A 160 -53.70 -16.21 0.73
N ASN A 161 -52.43 -16.12 1.16
CA ASN A 161 -51.41 -15.17 0.69
C ASN A 161 -51.78 -13.67 0.85
N MET A 162 -52.53 -13.31 1.90
CA MET A 162 -52.99 -11.91 2.09
C MET A 162 -51.84 -10.92 2.24
N GLY A 163 -50.75 -11.32 2.90
CA GLY A 163 -49.53 -10.50 3.04
C GLY A 163 -48.87 -10.18 1.69
N LEU A 164 -48.90 -11.12 0.74
CA LEU A 164 -48.35 -10.93 -0.60
C LEU A 164 -49.24 -10.02 -1.45
N LEU A 165 -50.56 -10.25 -1.44
CA LEU A 165 -51.52 -9.36 -2.13
C LEU A 165 -51.48 -7.93 -1.59
N LYS A 166 -51.23 -7.74 -0.28
CA LYS A 166 -51.02 -6.42 0.31
C LYS A 166 -49.88 -5.66 -0.39
N THR A 167 -48.68 -6.22 -0.39
CA THR A 167 -47.49 -5.59 -0.99
C THR A 167 -47.69 -5.34 -2.49
N VAL A 168 -48.32 -6.28 -3.20
CA VAL A 168 -48.62 -6.16 -4.63
C VAL A 168 -49.59 -5.00 -4.91
N PHE A 169 -50.67 -4.83 -4.14
CA PHE A 169 -51.61 -3.71 -4.32
C PHE A 169 -50.96 -2.36 -3.96
N GLU A 170 -50.16 -2.32 -2.90
CA GLU A 170 -49.44 -1.13 -2.43
C GLU A 170 -48.49 -0.59 -3.51
N VAL A 171 -47.62 -1.46 -4.06
CA VAL A 171 -46.68 -1.06 -5.13
C VAL A 171 -47.40 -0.80 -6.45
N ASN A 172 -48.42 -1.59 -6.83
CA ASN A 172 -49.21 -1.34 -8.04
C ASN A 172 -49.83 0.07 -8.05
N LEU A 173 -50.29 0.52 -6.88
CA LEU A 173 -50.92 1.83 -6.72
C LEU A 173 -49.89 2.98 -6.66
N GLN A 174 -48.68 2.72 -6.17
CA GLN A 174 -47.55 3.65 -6.22
C GLN A 174 -46.98 3.82 -7.64
N LEU A 175 -46.76 2.72 -8.39
CA LEU A 175 -46.18 2.75 -9.74
C LEU A 175 -47.19 3.18 -10.81
N PHE A 176 -48.35 2.53 -10.90
CA PHE A 176 -49.19 2.57 -12.10
C PHE A 176 -50.47 3.41 -11.99
N LEU A 177 -50.77 3.95 -10.80
CA LEU A 177 -51.99 4.74 -10.54
C LEU A 177 -51.71 6.20 -10.11
N LYS A 178 -50.54 6.49 -9.55
CA LYS A 178 -50.12 7.81 -9.02
C LYS A 178 -50.27 8.97 -10.03
N ASP A 179 -49.81 8.79 -11.26
CA ASP A 179 -49.79 9.85 -12.29
C ASP A 179 -51.18 10.26 -12.82
N LYS A 180 -52.23 9.44 -12.60
CA LYS A 180 -53.52 9.57 -13.30
C LYS A 180 -54.44 10.66 -12.73
N LYS A 181 -54.07 11.35 -11.64
CA LYS A 181 -54.86 12.45 -11.05
C LYS A 181 -54.39 13.87 -11.40
N TYR A 182 -53.18 14.08 -11.94
CA TYR A 182 -52.56 15.41 -11.98
C TYR A 182 -52.92 16.30 -13.20
N ASN A 183 -54.11 16.15 -13.77
CA ASN A 183 -54.61 17.04 -14.85
C ASN A 183 -56.13 17.26 -14.74
N PRO A 184 -56.60 18.18 -13.87
CA PRO A 184 -57.92 18.76 -14.04
C PRO A 184 -57.94 19.63 -15.31
N PRO A 185 -58.91 19.48 -16.23
CA PRO A 185 -59.06 20.43 -17.34
C PRO A 185 -59.46 21.81 -16.79
N ALA A 186 -59.02 22.87 -17.47
CA ALA A 186 -59.34 24.24 -17.09
C ALA A 186 -60.86 24.49 -17.13
N GLN A 187 -61.30 25.48 -16.33
CA GLN A 187 -62.70 25.84 -16.11
C GLN A 187 -63.49 25.94 -17.42
N SER A 188 -64.58 25.17 -17.52
CA SER A 188 -65.63 25.39 -18.54
C SER A 188 -66.90 25.91 -17.85
N PRO A 189 -67.71 26.79 -18.48
CA PRO A 189 -68.65 27.63 -17.74
C PRO A 189 -70.02 26.99 -17.43
N ASP A 190 -70.20 25.69 -17.68
CA ASP A 190 -71.51 25.02 -17.66
C ASP A 190 -71.61 23.94 -16.56
N PRO A 191 -72.30 24.23 -15.44
CA PRO A 191 -72.49 23.26 -14.36
C PRO A 191 -73.29 22.01 -14.76
N SER A 192 -74.05 22.05 -15.87
CA SER A 192 -75.00 20.98 -16.22
C SER A 192 -74.35 19.74 -16.86
N ARG A 193 -73.06 19.80 -17.21
CA ARG A 193 -72.36 18.73 -17.96
C ARG A 193 -71.21 18.07 -17.20
N ALA A 194 -71.04 18.37 -15.91
CA ALA A 194 -69.91 17.94 -15.09
C ALA A 194 -69.75 16.41 -14.92
N ASN A 195 -70.84 15.63 -15.02
CA ASN A 195 -70.84 14.19 -14.69
C ASN A 195 -70.43 13.23 -15.83
N ILE A 196 -69.98 13.72 -16.99
CA ILE A 196 -69.76 12.87 -18.19
C ILE A 196 -68.27 12.57 -18.49
N TYR A 197 -67.32 13.29 -17.87
CA TYR A 197 -65.89 13.14 -18.18
C TYR A 197 -65.02 12.94 -16.93
N CYS A 198 -65.23 11.84 -16.20
CA CYS A 198 -64.38 11.43 -15.08
C CYS A 198 -64.25 9.90 -14.94
N SER A 199 -63.80 9.21 -15.98
CA SER A 199 -63.59 7.75 -15.98
C SER A 199 -62.45 7.29 -16.90
N THR A 200 -61.20 7.50 -16.48
CA THR A 200 -59.99 6.96 -17.14
C THR A 200 -59.07 6.20 -16.17
N THR A 201 -59.62 5.71 -15.06
CA THR A 201 -59.02 4.63 -14.27
C THR A 201 -59.33 3.29 -14.94
N HIS A 202 -58.32 2.68 -15.57
CA HIS A 202 -58.43 1.27 -15.99
C HIS A 202 -58.65 0.41 -14.75
N ARG A 203 -59.54 -0.57 -14.87
CA ARG A 203 -59.83 -1.54 -13.80
C ARG A 203 -59.19 -2.89 -14.11
N SER A 204 -59.20 -3.80 -13.15
CA SER A 204 -58.96 -5.23 -13.38
C SER A 204 -59.94 -6.07 -12.57
N LEU A 205 -60.27 -7.25 -13.06
CA LEU A 205 -61.15 -8.19 -12.38
C LEU A 205 -60.34 -9.17 -11.53
N LEU A 206 -60.63 -9.21 -10.23
CA LEU A 206 -60.12 -10.23 -9.31
C LEU A 206 -61.15 -11.38 -9.25
N PHE A 207 -60.84 -12.47 -9.95
CA PHE A 207 -61.74 -13.62 -10.08
C PHE A 207 -61.29 -14.75 -9.14
N PHE A 208 -61.92 -14.87 -7.98
CA PHE A 208 -61.60 -15.89 -6.99
C PHE A 208 -62.21 -17.24 -7.37
N VAL A 209 -61.37 -18.26 -7.56
CA VAL A 209 -61.79 -19.65 -7.76
C VAL A 209 -61.52 -20.42 -6.47
N ILE A 210 -62.60 -20.78 -5.77
CA ILE A 210 -62.56 -21.55 -4.53
C ILE A 210 -62.55 -23.03 -4.90
N ARG A 211 -61.43 -23.69 -4.58
CA ARG A 211 -61.12 -25.07 -4.91
C ARG A 211 -61.59 -26.02 -3.83
N ASP A 212 -61.98 -27.20 -4.29
CA ASP A 212 -62.46 -28.33 -3.51
C ASP A 212 -63.64 -27.95 -2.60
N TYR A 213 -64.51 -27.08 -3.13
CA TYR A 213 -65.73 -26.58 -2.51
C TYR A 213 -66.70 -27.73 -2.22
N SER A 214 -66.90 -27.96 -0.93
CA SER A 214 -67.74 -29.02 -0.37
C SER A 214 -69.24 -28.69 -0.36
N GLY A 215 -69.57 -27.39 -0.42
CA GLY A 215 -70.93 -26.89 -0.24
C GLY A 215 -71.44 -26.89 1.20
N MET A 216 -70.60 -27.24 2.19
CA MET A 216 -70.97 -27.15 3.61
C MET A 216 -71.09 -25.69 4.07
N THR A 217 -70.19 -24.82 3.59
CA THR A 217 -70.32 -23.37 3.74
C THR A 217 -70.96 -22.81 2.48
N PRO A 218 -72.09 -22.08 2.55
CA PRO A 218 -72.66 -21.43 1.38
C PRO A 218 -71.67 -20.45 0.75
N LEU A 219 -71.55 -20.47 -0.59
CA LEU A 219 -70.62 -19.63 -1.34
C LEU A 219 -70.75 -18.13 -0.98
N GLN A 220 -71.97 -17.65 -0.70
CA GLN A 220 -72.24 -16.27 -0.28
C GLN A 220 -71.52 -15.88 1.02
N ASN A 221 -71.33 -16.82 1.96
CA ASN A 221 -70.59 -16.57 3.19
C ASN A 221 -69.07 -16.50 2.90
N LEU A 222 -68.55 -17.38 2.05
CA LEU A 222 -67.14 -17.36 1.63
C LEU A 222 -66.82 -16.08 0.84
N GLN A 223 -67.71 -15.67 -0.07
CA GLN A 223 -67.66 -14.39 -0.78
C GLN A 223 -67.59 -13.22 0.21
N LYS A 224 -68.48 -13.19 1.20
CA LYS A 224 -68.51 -12.12 2.21
C LYS A 224 -67.20 -12.05 3.01
N THR A 225 -66.69 -13.17 3.51
CA THR A 225 -65.40 -13.21 4.24
C THR A 225 -64.27 -12.66 3.39
N LEU A 226 -64.15 -13.10 2.14
CA LEU A 226 -63.11 -12.63 1.22
C LEU A 226 -63.25 -11.13 0.88
N MET A 227 -64.46 -10.61 0.71
CA MET A 227 -64.68 -9.17 0.51
C MET A 227 -64.30 -8.35 1.76
N GLU A 228 -64.64 -8.83 2.95
CA GLU A 228 -64.26 -8.18 4.22
C GLU A 228 -62.75 -8.25 4.48
N ASP A 229 -62.07 -9.33 4.09
CA ASP A 229 -60.61 -9.45 4.17
C ASP A 229 -59.93 -8.53 3.13
N MET A 230 -60.42 -8.45 1.89
CA MET A 230 -59.93 -7.53 0.86
C MET A 230 -60.11 -6.05 1.26
N ALA A 231 -61.23 -5.69 1.87
CA ALA A 231 -61.46 -4.33 2.38
C ALA A 231 -60.48 -3.98 3.52
N ARG A 232 -60.31 -4.88 4.51
CA ARG A 232 -59.36 -4.71 5.62
C ARG A 232 -57.91 -4.64 5.14
N LEU A 233 -57.56 -5.41 4.11
CA LEU A 233 -56.25 -5.36 3.45
C LEU A 233 -56.05 -3.99 2.78
N TRP A 234 -57.02 -3.52 2.00
CA TRP A 234 -56.97 -2.26 1.26
C TRP A 234 -56.88 -1.00 2.14
N ASP A 235 -57.48 -1.02 3.33
CA ASP A 235 -57.35 0.09 4.28
C ASP A 235 -56.08 0.00 5.15
N SER A 236 -55.26 -1.04 4.96
CA SER A 236 -53.97 -1.21 5.65
C SER A 236 -52.72 -0.84 4.82
N ILE A 237 -52.85 -0.58 3.51
CA ILE A 237 -51.73 -0.20 2.62
C ILE A 237 -51.42 1.30 2.66
N SER A 238 -50.17 1.68 2.42
CA SER A 238 -49.72 3.07 2.38
C SER A 238 -50.16 3.75 1.07
N LYS A 239 -51.32 4.41 1.10
CA LYS A 239 -51.89 5.15 -0.03
C LYS A 239 -51.14 6.49 -0.24
N PRO A 240 -50.61 6.82 -1.44
CA PRO A 240 -49.96 8.10 -1.73
C PRO A 240 -50.89 9.31 -1.56
N ALA A 241 -50.29 10.50 -1.41
CA ALA A 241 -51.00 11.76 -1.23
C ALA A 241 -52.08 11.99 -2.32
N GLY A 242 -53.32 12.23 -1.90
CA GLY A 242 -54.50 12.36 -2.76
C GLY A 242 -55.22 11.04 -3.10
N LEU A 243 -54.82 9.90 -2.53
CA LEU A 243 -55.46 8.58 -2.67
C LEU A 243 -55.94 7.98 -1.34
N GLU A 244 -55.84 8.70 -0.23
CA GLU A 244 -56.13 8.25 1.14
C GLU A 244 -57.56 7.71 1.26
N ASN A 245 -58.53 8.46 0.73
CA ASN A 245 -59.96 8.14 0.75
C ASN A 245 -60.42 7.15 -0.34
N SER A 246 -59.49 6.51 -1.07
CA SER A 246 -59.86 5.56 -2.15
C SER A 246 -60.08 4.14 -1.64
N ASN A 247 -61.03 3.43 -2.28
CA ASN A 247 -61.51 2.10 -1.92
C ASN A 247 -61.10 1.06 -2.99
N ALA A 248 -61.02 -0.23 -2.62
CA ALA A 248 -60.68 -1.30 -3.55
C ALA A 248 -61.61 -1.32 -4.78
N HIS A 249 -62.91 -1.09 -4.59
CA HIS A 249 -63.92 -1.04 -5.66
C HIS A 249 -63.76 0.11 -6.66
N ASP A 250 -62.81 1.04 -6.44
CA ASP A 250 -62.50 2.10 -7.39
C ASP A 250 -61.59 1.60 -8.54
N TYR A 251 -60.82 0.53 -8.29
CA TYR A 251 -59.81 -0.06 -9.18
C TYR A 251 -60.07 -1.54 -9.52
N PHE A 252 -60.64 -2.30 -8.59
CA PHE A 252 -60.89 -3.72 -8.74
C PHE A 252 -62.37 -4.03 -8.63
N ASP A 253 -62.90 -4.72 -9.63
CA ASP A 253 -64.18 -5.42 -9.51
C ASP A 253 -63.87 -6.89 -9.10
N PHE A 254 -64.81 -7.55 -8.42
CA PHE A 254 -64.60 -8.86 -7.80
C PHE A 254 -65.62 -9.87 -8.31
N GLN A 255 -65.21 -11.13 -8.55
CA GLN A 255 -66.11 -12.25 -8.82
C GLN A 255 -65.61 -13.54 -8.16
N PHE A 256 -66.52 -14.50 -7.95
CA PHE A 256 -66.24 -15.73 -7.19
C PHE A 256 -66.92 -16.94 -7.84
N TYR A 257 -66.23 -18.09 -7.90
CA TYR A 257 -66.79 -19.37 -8.36
C TYR A 257 -66.28 -20.52 -7.47
N GLY A 258 -67.14 -21.49 -7.14
CA GLY A 258 -66.77 -22.68 -6.38
C GLY A 258 -66.62 -23.90 -7.29
N LEU A 259 -65.47 -24.58 -7.25
CA LEU A 259 -65.22 -25.81 -8.00
C LEU A 259 -65.21 -27.05 -7.06
N PRO A 260 -65.95 -28.12 -7.39
CA PRO A 260 -65.94 -29.38 -6.63
C PRO A 260 -64.55 -30.01 -6.48
N HIS A 261 -64.39 -30.88 -5.49
CA HIS A 261 -63.12 -31.56 -5.22
C HIS A 261 -62.68 -32.49 -6.35
N LYS A 262 -61.58 -32.16 -7.06
CA LYS A 262 -61.12 -32.90 -8.26
C LYS A 262 -61.00 -34.41 -8.02
N GLY A 263 -60.36 -34.82 -6.92
CA GLY A 263 -60.14 -36.23 -6.59
C GLY A 263 -61.41 -37.05 -6.29
N TYR A 264 -62.30 -36.54 -5.43
CA TYR A 264 -63.51 -37.27 -5.00
C TYR A 264 -64.75 -37.04 -5.90
N GLN A 265 -64.77 -35.98 -6.71
CA GLN A 265 -65.89 -35.63 -7.59
C GLN A 265 -65.40 -35.20 -9.00
N PRO A 266 -64.60 -36.02 -9.71
CA PRO A 266 -63.95 -35.62 -10.96
C PRO A 266 -64.93 -35.23 -12.07
N GLU A 267 -66.04 -35.95 -12.22
CA GLU A 267 -67.08 -35.67 -13.23
C GLU A 267 -67.69 -34.27 -13.02
N LYS A 268 -68.07 -33.95 -11.77
CA LYS A 268 -68.62 -32.63 -11.41
C LYS A 268 -67.58 -31.51 -11.53
N PHE A 269 -66.31 -31.79 -11.23
CA PHE A 269 -65.24 -30.81 -11.43
C PHE A 269 -65.09 -30.43 -12.92
N VAL A 270 -65.18 -31.40 -13.83
CA VAL A 270 -65.18 -31.14 -15.28
C VAL A 270 -66.45 -30.41 -15.71
N GLU A 271 -67.63 -30.84 -15.25
CA GLU A 271 -68.93 -30.20 -15.54
C GLU A 271 -68.93 -28.71 -15.13
N GLU A 272 -68.49 -28.41 -13.90
CA GLU A 272 -68.41 -27.04 -13.38
C GLU A 272 -67.32 -26.20 -14.06
N THR A 273 -66.20 -26.80 -14.46
CA THR A 273 -65.17 -26.08 -15.24
C THR A 273 -65.67 -25.76 -16.65
N GLN A 274 -66.48 -26.63 -17.26
CA GLN A 274 -67.15 -26.35 -18.54
C GLN A 274 -68.19 -25.22 -18.40
N LYS A 275 -69.01 -25.20 -17.34
CA LYS A 275 -69.93 -24.08 -17.04
C LYS A 275 -69.18 -22.77 -16.85
N LEU A 276 -68.05 -22.79 -16.13
CA LEU A 276 -67.18 -21.63 -15.95
C LEU A 276 -66.60 -21.12 -17.28
N SER A 277 -66.26 -22.00 -18.23
CA SER A 277 -65.74 -21.60 -19.56
C SER A 277 -66.70 -20.68 -20.33
N LEU A 278 -68.02 -20.92 -20.22
CA LEU A 278 -69.07 -20.15 -20.91
C LEU A 278 -69.14 -18.67 -20.46
N ARG A 279 -68.48 -18.31 -19.35
CA ARG A 279 -68.44 -16.94 -18.82
C ARG A 279 -67.30 -16.11 -19.45
N PHE A 280 -66.26 -16.74 -20.04
CA PHE A 280 -65.10 -16.06 -20.63
C PHE A 280 -65.37 -15.52 -22.05
N ARG A 281 -66.24 -14.50 -22.10
CA ARG A 281 -66.73 -13.81 -23.29
C ARG A 281 -66.90 -12.32 -23.01
N ASP A 282 -67.09 -11.52 -24.06
CA ASP A 282 -67.41 -10.10 -23.93
C ASP A 282 -68.71 -9.88 -23.13
N GLY A 283 -68.67 -8.89 -22.25
CA GLY A 283 -69.78 -8.47 -21.41
C GLY A 283 -69.99 -6.96 -21.42
N GLN A 284 -71.07 -6.53 -20.78
CA GLN A 284 -71.34 -5.13 -20.48
C GLN A 284 -71.78 -5.02 -19.02
N ARG A 285 -71.39 -3.93 -18.35
CA ARG A 285 -71.74 -3.65 -16.96
C ARG A 285 -73.24 -3.36 -16.84
N ASP A 286 -73.95 -4.14 -16.05
CA ASP A 286 -75.33 -3.82 -15.67
C ASP A 286 -75.34 -2.64 -14.67
N PRO A 287 -75.96 -1.49 -14.98
CA PRO A 287 -76.00 -0.34 -14.08
C PRO A 287 -76.94 -0.52 -12.87
N ASN A 288 -77.73 -1.60 -12.81
CA ASN A 288 -78.70 -1.85 -11.74
C ASN A 288 -78.13 -2.70 -10.58
N LEU A 289 -77.01 -3.40 -10.79
CA LEU A 289 -76.41 -4.31 -9.81
C LEU A 289 -75.32 -3.60 -8.99
N ASP A 290 -75.43 -3.65 -7.66
CA ASP A 290 -74.47 -2.99 -6.78
C ASP A 290 -73.38 -3.98 -6.31
N ALA A 291 -72.20 -3.89 -6.93
CA ALA A 291 -71.03 -4.69 -6.57
C ALA A 291 -70.62 -4.54 -5.08
N ARG A 292 -71.01 -3.46 -4.39
CA ARG A 292 -70.76 -3.28 -2.94
C ARG A 292 -71.70 -4.10 -2.05
N LYS A 293 -72.74 -4.73 -2.62
CA LYS A 293 -73.66 -5.66 -1.94
C LYS A 293 -73.37 -7.13 -2.24
N GLY A 294 -72.39 -7.42 -3.09
CA GLY A 294 -72.16 -8.77 -3.62
C GLY A 294 -73.12 -9.17 -4.75
N GLU A 295 -73.81 -8.21 -5.36
CA GLU A 295 -74.65 -8.43 -6.53
C GLU A 295 -73.79 -8.32 -7.81
N PHE A 296 -73.62 -9.43 -8.53
CA PHE A 296 -72.75 -9.53 -9.71
C PHE A 296 -73.54 -9.96 -10.95
N SER A 297 -73.21 -9.39 -12.11
CA SER A 297 -73.83 -9.75 -13.38
C SER A 297 -73.41 -11.13 -13.86
N ASP A 298 -74.36 -11.98 -14.25
CA ASP A 298 -74.08 -13.28 -14.89
C ASP A 298 -73.76 -13.16 -16.40
N GLY A 299 -73.21 -12.01 -16.79
CA GLY A 299 -72.78 -11.67 -18.14
C GLY A 299 -71.36 -12.17 -18.46
N GLY A 300 -70.81 -11.67 -19.56
CA GLY A 300 -69.42 -11.94 -19.94
C GLY A 300 -68.41 -11.36 -18.95
N VAL A 301 -67.32 -12.10 -18.75
CA VAL A 301 -66.22 -11.78 -17.82
C VAL A 301 -65.34 -10.63 -18.32
N PHE A 302 -65.22 -10.42 -19.64
CA PHE A 302 -64.42 -9.32 -20.20
C PHE A 302 -65.27 -8.06 -20.33
N LEU A 303 -64.92 -6.99 -19.60
CA LEU A 303 -65.54 -5.68 -19.74
C LEU A 303 -64.60 -4.67 -20.41
N PRO A 304 -65.11 -3.74 -21.25
CA PRO A 304 -64.28 -2.73 -21.93
C PRO A 304 -63.49 -1.78 -21.00
N GLU A 305 -63.82 -1.69 -19.70
CA GLU A 305 -63.04 -0.97 -18.70
C GLU A 305 -61.76 -1.69 -18.23
N TYR A 306 -61.65 -3.01 -18.45
CA TYR A 306 -60.47 -3.79 -18.04
C TYR A 306 -59.35 -3.71 -19.10
N HIS A 307 -59.72 -3.80 -20.38
CA HIS A 307 -58.80 -3.85 -21.52
C HIS A 307 -57.83 -2.66 -21.52
N ARG A 308 -56.52 -2.97 -21.58
CA ARG A 308 -55.44 -1.97 -21.44
C ARG A 308 -55.31 -1.01 -22.62
N ARG A 309 -56.01 -1.26 -23.75
CA ARG A 309 -56.00 -0.46 -24.99
C ARG A 309 -54.60 -0.32 -25.62
N ILE A 310 -53.90 -1.43 -25.66
CA ILE A 310 -52.60 -1.61 -26.31
C ILE A 310 -52.85 -2.51 -27.54
N PRO A 311 -52.24 -2.26 -28.71
CA PRO A 311 -52.41 -3.13 -29.86
C PRO A 311 -51.51 -4.38 -29.72
N ALA A 312 -51.93 -5.50 -30.29
CA ALA A 312 -51.31 -6.82 -30.12
C ALA A 312 -49.81 -6.89 -30.51
N ASP A 313 -49.36 -6.06 -31.45
CA ASP A 313 -47.94 -5.87 -31.80
C ASP A 313 -47.14 -5.16 -30.70
N GLY A 314 -47.77 -4.19 -30.02
CA GLY A 314 -47.20 -3.45 -28.89
C GLY A 314 -47.16 -4.24 -27.57
N VAL A 315 -47.91 -5.33 -27.43
CA VAL A 315 -48.01 -6.11 -26.17
C VAL A 315 -46.66 -6.58 -25.67
N SER A 316 -45.79 -7.08 -26.55
CA SER A 316 -44.45 -7.56 -26.16
C SER A 316 -43.60 -6.44 -25.55
N ARG A 317 -43.61 -5.24 -26.14
CA ARG A 317 -42.85 -4.06 -25.67
C ARG A 317 -43.47 -3.43 -24.42
N TYR A 318 -44.78 -3.55 -24.24
CA TYR A 318 -45.44 -3.14 -23.00
C TYR A 318 -45.09 -4.10 -21.86
N ALA A 319 -45.16 -5.41 -22.07
CA ALA A 319 -44.79 -6.41 -21.08
C ALA A 319 -43.33 -6.28 -20.66
N GLU A 320 -42.40 -6.15 -21.61
CA GLU A 320 -40.98 -5.85 -21.39
C GLU A 320 -40.81 -4.58 -20.53
N GLY A 321 -41.38 -3.45 -20.95
CA GLY A 321 -41.25 -2.18 -20.22
C GLY A 321 -41.96 -2.12 -18.85
N ILE A 322 -42.96 -2.97 -18.61
CA ILE A 322 -43.56 -3.18 -17.28
C ILE A 322 -42.67 -4.07 -16.42
N TRP A 323 -42.08 -5.12 -16.99
CA TRP A 323 -41.13 -5.98 -16.29
C TRP A 323 -39.86 -5.23 -15.88
N ASP A 324 -39.29 -4.43 -16.77
CA ASP A 324 -38.16 -3.54 -16.47
C ASP A 324 -38.47 -2.62 -15.28
N GLN A 325 -39.66 -2.01 -15.23
CA GLN A 325 -40.08 -1.16 -14.12
C GLN A 325 -40.26 -1.94 -12.82
N ILE A 326 -40.68 -3.21 -12.89
CA ILE A 326 -40.88 -4.09 -11.73
C ILE A 326 -39.55 -4.63 -11.19
N VAL A 327 -38.63 -5.04 -12.07
CA VAL A 327 -37.31 -5.56 -11.68
C VAL A 327 -36.42 -4.44 -11.10
N ASN A 328 -36.51 -3.22 -11.64
CA ASN A 328 -35.71 -2.08 -11.19
C ASN A 328 -36.39 -1.23 -10.08
N ASN A 329 -37.57 -1.62 -9.55
CA ASN A 329 -38.21 -0.84 -8.49
C ASN A 329 -37.67 -1.19 -7.09
N LYS A 330 -37.01 -0.21 -6.47
CA LYS A 330 -36.48 -0.29 -5.11
C LYS A 330 -37.55 -0.52 -4.04
N ASP A 331 -38.82 -0.17 -4.29
CA ASP A 331 -39.91 -0.44 -3.34
C ASP A 331 -40.37 -1.93 -3.34
N LEU A 332 -39.89 -2.75 -4.29
CA LEU A 332 -40.07 -4.21 -4.32
C LEU A 332 -38.87 -4.98 -3.77
N ASP A 333 -37.67 -4.39 -3.90
CA ASP A 333 -36.44 -4.78 -3.20
C ASP A 333 -36.58 -4.47 -1.68
N LEU A 334 -37.58 -5.08 -1.03
CA LEU A 334 -37.68 -5.15 0.42
C LEU A 334 -36.49 -5.96 0.94
N PRO A 335 -35.45 -5.31 1.51
CA PRO A 335 -34.23 -6.03 1.85
C PRO A 335 -34.50 -6.92 3.05
N THR A 336 -34.00 -8.15 3.02
CA THR A 336 -33.64 -8.80 4.29
C THR A 336 -32.58 -7.91 4.96
N GLN A 337 -32.50 -7.97 6.29
CA GLN A 337 -31.98 -6.87 7.12
C GLN A 337 -30.45 -6.63 7.05
N GLN A 338 -29.80 -7.09 5.98
CA GLN A 338 -28.37 -7.03 5.70
C GLN A 338 -28.01 -6.23 4.42
N GLU A 339 -28.91 -6.11 3.43
CA GLU A 339 -28.55 -5.57 2.10
C GLU A 339 -28.75 -4.05 1.92
N LEU A 340 -29.41 -3.38 2.88
CA LEU A 340 -29.78 -1.95 2.80
C LEU A 340 -28.56 -0.99 2.70
N LEU A 341 -27.34 -1.48 2.91
CA LEU A 341 -26.09 -0.74 2.82
C LEU A 341 -25.44 -0.74 1.41
N ALA A 342 -25.87 -1.59 0.48
CA ALA A 342 -25.10 -1.87 -0.75
C ALA A 342 -25.50 -1.09 -2.02
N GLN A 343 -26.67 -0.46 -2.07
CA GLN A 343 -27.28 0.02 -3.33
C GLN A 343 -26.96 1.48 -3.76
N LEU A 344 -25.92 2.14 -3.22
CA LEU A 344 -25.68 3.58 -3.49
C LEU A 344 -24.64 3.92 -4.59
N ASP A 345 -23.72 3.04 -4.97
CA ASP A 345 -22.57 3.41 -5.85
C ASP A 345 -22.67 2.96 -7.33
N LYS A 346 -23.68 2.17 -7.70
CA LYS A 346 -23.79 1.52 -9.03
C LYS A 346 -24.10 2.42 -10.24
N GLN A 347 -23.99 3.75 -10.13
CA GLN A 347 -24.18 4.69 -11.27
C GLN A 347 -22.96 5.56 -11.63
N SER A 348 -21.79 5.36 -11.01
CA SER A 348 -20.61 6.22 -11.24
C SER A 348 -19.44 5.58 -12.03
N GLN A 349 -19.52 4.29 -12.37
CA GLN A 349 -18.36 3.53 -12.88
C GLN A 349 -17.94 3.80 -14.33
N ALA A 350 -18.82 4.30 -15.20
CA ALA A 350 -18.54 4.46 -16.64
C ALA A 350 -17.63 5.65 -17.02
N ALA A 351 -17.15 6.44 -16.05
CA ALA A 351 -16.39 7.67 -16.29
C ALA A 351 -14.92 7.62 -15.76
N ARG A 352 -14.41 6.43 -15.40
CA ARG A 352 -13.17 6.26 -14.62
C ARG A 352 -11.97 5.68 -15.41
N LEU A 353 -11.84 5.99 -16.69
CA LEU A 353 -10.70 5.58 -17.56
C LEU A 353 -10.01 6.81 -18.18
N GLY A 354 -9.77 7.84 -17.37
CA GLY A 354 -9.46 9.18 -17.85
C GLY A 354 -7.99 9.45 -18.19
N GLU A 355 -7.58 9.16 -19.43
CA GLU A 355 -6.66 10.05 -20.15
C GLU A 355 -7.47 11.05 -21.01
N PRO A 356 -7.11 12.35 -21.04
CA PRO A 356 -7.89 13.39 -21.71
C PRO A 356 -7.63 13.47 -23.23
N GLU A 357 -8.04 12.47 -24.01
CA GLU A 357 -7.91 12.51 -25.47
C GLU A 357 -8.89 13.50 -26.13
N ILE A 358 -8.38 14.40 -26.96
CA ILE A 358 -9.17 15.40 -27.71
C ILE A 358 -9.75 14.75 -28.98
N LEU A 359 -11.02 14.35 -28.94
CA LEU A 359 -11.65 13.60 -30.03
C LEU A 359 -11.91 14.49 -31.27
N GLY A 360 -11.11 14.27 -32.33
CA GLY A 360 -11.24 14.98 -33.61
C GLY A 360 -12.62 14.80 -34.26
N GLY A 361 -13.24 15.91 -34.68
CA GLY A 361 -14.52 15.90 -35.40
C GLY A 361 -15.78 15.69 -34.55
N LEU A 362 -15.67 15.63 -33.21
CA LEU A 362 -16.79 15.41 -32.30
C LEU A 362 -17.97 16.37 -32.55
N GLY A 363 -17.73 17.66 -32.74
CA GLY A 363 -18.79 18.66 -33.01
C GLY A 363 -19.58 18.41 -34.31
N ALA A 364 -18.98 17.77 -35.32
CA ALA A 364 -19.68 17.35 -36.53
C ALA A 364 -20.52 16.07 -36.29
N ALA A 365 -19.98 15.12 -35.53
CA ALA A 365 -20.70 13.91 -35.12
C ALA A 365 -21.92 14.22 -34.23
N MET A 366 -21.78 15.17 -33.29
CA MET A 366 -22.87 15.65 -32.43
C MET A 366 -24.00 16.29 -33.25
N ARG A 367 -23.68 17.25 -34.14
CA ARG A 367 -24.67 17.90 -35.03
C ARG A 367 -25.39 16.89 -35.94
N SER A 368 -24.64 15.97 -36.56
CA SER A 368 -25.18 14.91 -37.42
C SER A 368 -26.13 13.99 -36.64
N SER A 369 -25.73 13.54 -35.45
CA SER A 369 -26.52 12.64 -34.60
C SER A 369 -27.80 13.29 -34.08
N ARG A 370 -27.73 14.55 -33.60
CA ARG A 370 -28.89 15.33 -33.16
C ARG A 370 -29.94 15.47 -34.27
N THR A 371 -29.49 15.85 -35.46
CA THR A 371 -30.37 16.04 -36.64
C THR A 371 -31.02 14.72 -37.07
N LYS A 372 -30.26 13.61 -37.09
CA LYS A 372 -30.79 12.27 -37.41
C LYS A 372 -31.85 11.81 -36.40
N ALA A 373 -31.57 11.93 -35.10
CA ALA A 373 -32.48 11.50 -34.04
C ALA A 373 -33.82 12.25 -34.06
N VAL A 374 -33.78 13.59 -34.20
CA VAL A 374 -35.00 14.40 -34.33
C VAL A 374 -35.78 14.04 -35.59
N LYS A 375 -35.11 13.92 -36.76
CA LYS A 375 -35.78 13.61 -38.02
C LYS A 375 -36.40 12.20 -38.06
N ALA A 376 -35.77 11.22 -37.42
CA ALA A 376 -36.36 9.89 -37.25
C ALA A 376 -37.65 9.96 -36.42
N PHE A 377 -37.60 10.64 -35.27
CA PHE A 377 -38.77 10.87 -34.42
C PHE A 377 -39.89 11.63 -35.15
N GLU A 378 -39.57 12.66 -35.95
CA GLU A 378 -40.56 13.35 -36.80
C GLU A 378 -41.24 12.40 -37.81
N THR A 379 -40.51 11.42 -38.33
CA THR A 379 -41.02 10.47 -39.34
C THR A 379 -41.95 9.42 -38.73
N GLU A 380 -41.67 8.97 -37.51
CA GLU A 380 -42.43 7.92 -36.81
C GLU A 380 -43.56 8.49 -35.96
N ALA A 381 -43.25 9.49 -35.12
CA ALA A 381 -44.17 10.01 -34.10
C ALA A 381 -45.21 11.01 -34.63
N SER A 382 -45.07 11.50 -35.88
CA SER A 382 -46.06 12.39 -36.52
C SER A 382 -47.43 11.74 -36.76
N ARG A 383 -47.53 10.41 -36.62
CA ARG A 383 -48.78 9.64 -36.67
C ARG A 383 -49.64 9.76 -35.41
N TYR A 384 -49.06 10.22 -34.29
CA TYR A 384 -49.72 10.32 -32.99
C TYR A 384 -50.35 11.71 -32.75
N HIS A 385 -51.16 11.83 -31.70
CA HIS A 385 -51.85 13.08 -31.38
C HIS A 385 -50.89 14.28 -31.26
N LYS A 386 -51.16 15.35 -32.02
CA LYS A 386 -50.23 16.48 -32.26
C LYS A 386 -49.64 17.09 -30.98
N GLY A 387 -50.45 17.25 -29.93
CA GLY A 387 -49.98 17.79 -28.63
C GLY A 387 -49.08 16.84 -27.84
N VAL A 388 -49.21 15.52 -28.05
CA VAL A 388 -48.30 14.51 -27.47
C VAL A 388 -47.00 14.47 -28.28
N TYR A 389 -47.10 14.45 -29.61
CA TYR A 389 -45.96 14.55 -30.52
C TYR A 389 -45.07 15.77 -30.20
N GLN A 390 -45.65 16.97 -30.09
CA GLN A 390 -44.89 18.19 -29.78
C GLN A 390 -44.22 18.13 -28.39
N ARG A 391 -44.92 17.60 -27.37
CA ARG A 391 -44.36 17.44 -26.02
C ARG A 391 -43.21 16.43 -25.99
N LYS A 392 -43.38 15.26 -26.64
CA LYS A 392 -42.36 14.20 -26.69
C LYS A 392 -41.18 14.56 -27.59
N ARG A 393 -41.38 15.38 -28.62
CA ARG A 393 -40.28 16.02 -29.38
C ARG A 393 -39.41 16.89 -28.47
N ALA A 394 -40.01 17.82 -27.72
CA ALA A 394 -39.26 18.69 -26.81
C ALA A 394 -38.55 17.90 -25.69
N GLU A 395 -39.16 16.82 -25.21
CA GLU A 395 -38.54 15.88 -24.27
C GLU A 395 -37.35 15.13 -24.88
N LEU A 396 -37.44 14.71 -26.15
CA LEU A 396 -36.34 14.09 -26.90
C LEU A 396 -35.20 15.07 -27.16
N GLU A 397 -35.50 16.29 -27.64
CA GLU A 397 -34.51 17.35 -27.87
C GLU A 397 -33.78 17.70 -26.56
N SER A 398 -34.50 17.82 -25.44
CA SER A 398 -33.91 18.03 -24.11
C SER A 398 -33.03 16.86 -23.62
N LYS A 399 -33.48 15.61 -23.82
CA LYS A 399 -32.70 14.41 -23.45
C LYS A 399 -31.45 14.22 -24.32
N ALA A 400 -31.53 14.55 -25.61
CA ALA A 400 -30.38 14.58 -26.50
C ALA A 400 -29.38 15.67 -26.07
N ASP A 401 -29.87 16.91 -25.86
CA ASP A 401 -29.05 18.05 -25.48
C ASP A 401 -28.34 17.85 -24.14
N THR A 402 -29.00 17.22 -23.16
CA THR A 402 -28.38 16.87 -21.87
C THR A 402 -27.18 15.92 -22.05
N ARG A 403 -27.29 14.93 -22.95
CA ARG A 403 -26.19 13.99 -23.27
C ARG A 403 -25.08 14.66 -24.09
N LEU A 404 -25.44 15.48 -25.07
CA LEU A 404 -24.47 16.21 -25.91
C LEU A 404 -23.72 17.28 -25.11
N LYS A 405 -24.36 17.94 -24.14
CA LYS A 405 -23.70 18.87 -23.21
C LYS A 405 -22.62 18.18 -22.39
N ALA A 406 -22.87 16.96 -21.89
CA ALA A 406 -21.87 16.21 -21.14
C ALA A 406 -20.63 15.88 -22.00
N LEU A 407 -20.81 15.53 -23.27
CA LEU A 407 -19.70 15.32 -24.22
C LEU A 407 -18.96 16.62 -24.56
N PHE A 408 -19.68 17.73 -24.75
CA PHE A 408 -19.10 19.06 -24.99
C PHE A 408 -18.22 19.52 -23.80
N GLN A 409 -18.72 19.39 -22.57
CA GLN A 409 -17.96 19.71 -21.37
C GLN A 409 -16.79 18.73 -21.14
N GLY A 410 -16.94 17.44 -21.48
CA GLY A 410 -15.84 16.48 -21.47
C GLY A 410 -14.70 16.88 -22.41
N GLN A 411 -15.02 17.25 -23.65
CA GLN A 411 -14.04 17.70 -24.65
C GLN A 411 -13.31 18.98 -24.22
N LEU A 412 -14.03 19.98 -23.69
CA LEU A 412 -13.40 21.21 -23.21
C LEU A 412 -12.51 20.95 -21.98
N ASN A 413 -12.94 20.11 -21.04
CA ASN A 413 -12.11 19.71 -19.90
C ASN A 413 -10.84 18.94 -20.32
N ALA A 414 -10.93 18.13 -21.38
CA ALA A 414 -9.77 17.45 -21.94
C ALA A 414 -8.79 18.43 -22.59
N ALA A 415 -9.28 19.32 -23.45
CA ALA A 415 -8.49 20.37 -24.10
C ALA A 415 -7.83 21.32 -23.10
N HIS A 416 -8.55 21.69 -22.03
CA HIS A 416 -8.03 22.52 -20.93
C HIS A 416 -6.83 21.83 -20.24
N LYS A 417 -6.99 20.57 -19.82
CA LYS A 417 -5.93 19.82 -19.11
C LYS A 417 -4.71 19.52 -19.98
N SER A 418 -4.90 19.13 -21.25
CA SER A 418 -3.78 18.96 -22.18
C SER A 418 -3.03 20.27 -22.35
N GLY A 419 -3.75 21.36 -22.70
CA GLY A 419 -3.17 22.67 -22.98
C GLY A 419 -2.31 23.24 -21.85
N ILE A 420 -2.68 23.00 -20.57
CA ILE A 420 -1.85 23.37 -19.42
C ILE A 420 -0.55 22.55 -19.35
N SER A 421 -0.62 21.24 -19.58
CA SER A 421 0.57 20.38 -19.58
C SER A 421 1.50 20.72 -20.74
N ASP A 422 0.94 20.82 -21.95
CA ASP A 422 1.63 21.18 -23.19
C ASP A 422 2.34 22.54 -23.05
N PHE A 423 1.66 23.54 -22.48
CA PHE A 423 2.25 24.84 -22.16
C PHE A 423 3.40 24.76 -21.15
N SER A 424 3.20 24.04 -20.04
CA SER A 424 4.22 23.88 -18.97
C SER A 424 5.49 23.20 -19.49
N ASP A 425 5.34 22.19 -20.36
CA ASP A 425 6.46 21.48 -20.97
C ASP A 425 7.12 22.29 -22.10
N ALA A 426 6.34 23.02 -22.91
CA ALA A 426 6.86 23.92 -23.95
C ALA A 426 7.73 25.03 -23.37
N VAL A 427 7.25 25.75 -22.34
CA VAL A 427 8.04 26.76 -21.61
C VAL A 427 9.29 26.13 -20.99
N SER A 428 9.14 24.97 -20.35
CA SER A 428 10.26 24.24 -19.75
C SER A 428 11.33 23.80 -20.78
N ALA A 429 10.92 23.41 -21.99
CA ALA A 429 11.82 23.06 -23.08
C ALA A 429 12.51 24.28 -23.70
N ALA A 430 11.76 25.38 -23.89
CA ALA A 430 12.28 26.65 -24.40
C ALA A 430 13.34 27.24 -23.46
N VAL A 431 13.08 27.27 -22.14
CA VAL A 431 14.05 27.70 -21.12
C VAL A 431 15.32 26.84 -21.13
N LYS A 432 15.19 25.50 -21.17
CA LYS A 432 16.34 24.57 -21.28
C LYS A 432 17.13 24.79 -22.58
N SER A 433 16.48 25.18 -23.67
CA SER A 433 17.11 25.51 -24.96
C SER A 433 17.86 26.86 -24.89
N GLY A 434 17.26 27.88 -24.28
CA GLY A 434 17.89 29.17 -24.03
C GLY A 434 19.14 29.05 -23.15
N GLN A 435 19.05 28.32 -22.03
CA GLN A 435 20.18 28.06 -21.13
C GLN A 435 21.37 27.40 -21.86
N LYS A 436 21.12 26.45 -22.79
CA LYS A 436 22.18 25.78 -23.56
C LYS A 436 22.89 26.68 -24.59
N LYS A 437 22.26 27.77 -25.05
CA LYS A 437 22.83 28.67 -26.07
C LYS A 437 23.80 29.72 -25.50
N GLY A 438 23.87 29.89 -24.19
CA GLY A 438 24.78 30.82 -23.50
C GLY A 438 24.43 32.32 -23.64
N THR A 439 23.76 32.71 -24.72
CA THR A 439 23.06 34.00 -24.85
C THR A 439 22.03 34.17 -23.74
N GLY A 440 21.84 35.40 -23.27
CA GLY A 440 20.69 35.72 -22.41
C GLY A 440 19.38 35.45 -23.17
N TYR A 441 18.58 34.51 -22.68
CA TYR A 441 17.19 34.36 -23.09
C TYR A 441 16.34 35.23 -22.17
N ASP A 442 15.30 35.84 -22.74
CA ASP A 442 14.24 36.50 -21.99
C ASP A 442 13.22 35.44 -21.56
N PHE A 443 12.77 35.47 -20.30
CA PHE A 443 11.79 34.49 -19.80
C PHE A 443 10.35 34.94 -20.06
N ALA A 444 10.10 36.25 -20.02
CA ALA A 444 8.78 36.83 -20.24
C ALA A 444 8.38 36.73 -21.72
N GLU A 445 9.31 36.93 -22.67
CA GLU A 445 9.07 36.73 -24.10
C GLU A 445 8.64 35.28 -24.39
N ILE A 446 9.37 34.29 -23.86
CA ILE A 446 9.06 32.86 -24.00
C ILE A 446 7.68 32.53 -23.43
N VAL A 447 7.38 32.97 -22.21
CA VAL A 447 6.09 32.70 -21.55
C VAL A 447 4.93 33.32 -22.34
N ASN A 448 5.07 34.56 -22.82
CA ASN A 448 4.03 35.23 -23.59
C ASN A 448 3.81 34.57 -24.97
N GLU A 449 4.86 34.11 -25.64
CA GLU A 449 4.71 33.35 -26.89
C GLU A 449 4.00 32.01 -26.70
N GLU A 450 4.42 31.20 -25.73
CA GLU A 450 3.82 29.87 -25.50
C GLU A 450 2.41 29.98 -24.92
N ALA A 451 2.12 30.94 -24.04
CA ALA A 451 0.77 31.15 -23.51
C ALA A 451 -0.21 31.54 -24.62
N LYS A 452 0.23 32.37 -25.58
CA LYS A 452 -0.58 32.71 -26.75
C LYS A 452 -0.87 31.49 -27.62
N LYS A 453 0.15 30.66 -27.94
CA LYS A 453 -0.03 29.41 -28.70
C LYS A 453 -1.03 28.47 -27.99
N ALA A 454 -0.93 28.38 -26.66
CA ALA A 454 -1.81 27.57 -25.83
C ALA A 454 -3.28 28.04 -25.88
N VAL A 455 -3.53 29.36 -25.88
CA VAL A 455 -4.85 29.98 -26.05
C VAL A 455 -5.40 29.79 -27.47
N ASP A 456 -4.60 30.08 -28.50
CA ASP A 456 -4.99 29.92 -29.91
C ASP A 456 -5.43 28.47 -30.21
N ASN A 457 -4.67 27.48 -29.72
CA ASN A 457 -4.99 26.05 -29.86
C ASN A 457 -6.30 25.64 -29.16
N PHE A 458 -6.52 26.11 -27.93
CA PHE A 458 -7.75 25.81 -27.19
C PHE A 458 -8.98 26.42 -27.87
N GLU A 459 -8.87 27.64 -28.41
CA GLU A 459 -9.99 28.27 -29.12
C GLU A 459 -10.34 27.52 -30.43
N GLU A 460 -9.35 26.99 -31.16
CA GLU A 460 -9.63 26.15 -32.34
C GLU A 460 -10.43 24.89 -31.98
N VAL A 461 -10.00 24.14 -30.96
CA VAL A 461 -10.69 22.94 -30.47
C VAL A 461 -12.09 23.27 -29.94
N ALA A 462 -12.23 24.36 -29.19
CA ALA A 462 -13.52 24.82 -28.67
C ALA A 462 -14.49 25.17 -29.81
N ARG A 463 -14.06 26.00 -30.77
CA ARG A 463 -14.85 26.39 -31.96
C ARG A 463 -15.26 25.19 -32.80
N ALA A 464 -14.39 24.20 -32.99
CA ALA A 464 -14.70 22.97 -33.73
C ALA A 464 -15.79 22.09 -33.05
N THR A 465 -15.99 22.27 -31.74
CA THR A 465 -16.88 21.43 -30.92
C THR A 465 -18.28 22.03 -30.73
N VAL A 466 -18.48 23.33 -31.05
CA VAL A 466 -19.76 24.04 -30.92
C VAL A 466 -20.89 23.38 -31.75
N VAL A 467 -22.09 23.36 -31.18
CA VAL A 467 -23.34 22.88 -31.80
C VAL A 467 -24.24 24.07 -32.12
N ASP A 468 -24.68 24.18 -33.37
CA ASP A 468 -25.52 25.30 -33.82
C ASP A 468 -26.94 25.23 -33.24
N GLY A 469 -27.45 26.36 -32.76
CA GLY A 469 -28.82 26.49 -32.27
C GLY A 469 -29.07 26.02 -30.83
N THR A 470 -28.01 25.74 -30.06
CA THR A 470 -28.09 25.40 -28.62
C THR A 470 -27.46 26.49 -27.75
N SER A 471 -28.08 26.81 -26.62
CA SER A 471 -27.61 27.85 -25.68
C SER A 471 -26.55 27.36 -24.67
N TRP A 472 -26.32 26.04 -24.60
CA TRP A 472 -25.39 25.42 -23.65
C TRP A 472 -23.98 25.18 -24.23
N SER A 473 -23.76 25.49 -25.50
CA SER A 473 -22.53 25.22 -26.26
C SER A 473 -21.66 26.48 -26.45
N ASP A 474 -21.70 27.43 -25.52
CA ASP A 474 -20.74 28.54 -25.44
C ASP A 474 -19.51 28.10 -24.63
N TYR A 475 -18.32 28.50 -25.05
CA TYR A 475 -17.03 28.13 -24.43
C TYR A 475 -16.33 29.32 -23.73
N LYS A 476 -16.86 30.55 -23.83
CA LYS A 476 -16.20 31.76 -23.28
C LYS A 476 -15.89 31.68 -21.79
N GLN A 477 -16.74 31.00 -21.02
CA GLN A 477 -16.51 30.83 -19.57
C GLN A 477 -15.31 29.91 -19.30
N GLU A 478 -15.18 28.81 -20.05
CA GLU A 478 -14.05 27.89 -19.90
C GLU A 478 -12.75 28.52 -20.43
N LEU A 479 -12.83 29.31 -21.51
CA LEU A 479 -11.69 30.10 -22.01
C LEU A 479 -11.14 31.07 -20.95
N ALA A 480 -12.02 31.82 -20.28
CA ALA A 480 -11.62 32.77 -19.24
C ALA A 480 -11.07 32.08 -17.97
N LEU A 481 -11.45 30.82 -17.71
CA LEU A 481 -10.85 29.99 -16.66
C LEU A 481 -9.45 29.52 -17.08
N TYR A 482 -9.28 29.07 -18.32
CA TYR A 482 -8.01 28.62 -18.88
C TYR A 482 -6.97 29.74 -18.95
N GLU A 483 -7.35 30.94 -19.41
CA GLU A 483 -6.47 32.14 -19.38
C GLU A 483 -5.97 32.46 -17.96
N LYS A 484 -6.83 32.30 -16.95
CA LYS A 484 -6.48 32.49 -15.54
C LYS A 484 -5.52 31.40 -15.04
N GLU A 485 -5.77 30.13 -15.36
CA GLU A 485 -4.93 29.02 -14.91
C GLU A 485 -3.54 29.03 -15.59
N LEU A 486 -3.47 29.41 -16.88
CA LEU A 486 -2.21 29.70 -17.58
C LEU A 486 -1.40 30.81 -16.88
N ALA A 487 -2.05 31.88 -16.41
CA ALA A 487 -1.38 32.95 -15.66
C ALA A 487 -0.85 32.48 -14.30
N GLU A 488 -1.58 31.63 -13.58
CA GLU A 488 -1.14 31.04 -12.31
C GLU A 488 0.03 30.07 -12.49
N VAL A 489 0.01 29.23 -13.54
CA VAL A 489 1.13 28.36 -13.91
C VAL A 489 2.36 29.19 -14.34
N SER A 490 2.16 30.27 -15.09
CA SER A 490 3.23 31.21 -15.48
C SER A 490 3.92 31.83 -14.25
N ALA A 491 3.13 32.27 -13.27
CA ALA A 491 3.64 32.83 -12.01
C ALA A 491 4.36 31.78 -11.14
N ARG A 492 4.02 30.49 -11.24
CA ARG A 492 4.79 29.40 -10.62
C ARG A 492 6.14 29.21 -11.31
N LEU A 493 6.14 29.07 -12.63
CA LEU A 493 7.37 28.86 -13.43
C LEU A 493 8.37 30.03 -13.29
N ARG A 494 7.89 31.28 -13.19
CA ARG A 494 8.74 32.45 -12.92
C ARG A 494 9.46 32.36 -11.58
N ARG A 495 8.74 32.02 -10.50
CA ARG A 495 9.32 31.86 -9.15
C ARG A 495 10.36 30.74 -9.12
N ASP A 496 10.12 29.64 -9.84
CA ASP A 496 11.08 28.54 -9.94
C ASP A 496 12.39 28.96 -10.65
N GLU A 497 12.33 29.68 -11.77
CA GLU A 497 13.56 30.17 -12.44
C GLU A 497 14.23 31.32 -11.66
N MET A 498 13.48 32.12 -10.90
CA MET A 498 14.03 33.10 -9.96
C MET A 498 14.82 32.43 -8.83
N ARG A 499 14.29 31.35 -8.23
CA ARG A 499 15.02 30.50 -7.27
C ARG A 499 16.29 29.91 -7.91
N ARG A 500 16.21 29.41 -9.15
CA ARG A 500 17.40 28.90 -9.89
C ARG A 500 18.41 29.99 -10.24
N LEU A 501 17.99 31.24 -10.45
CA LEU A 501 18.90 32.38 -10.62
C LEU A 501 19.63 32.69 -9.32
N ALA A 502 18.91 32.78 -8.19
CA ALA A 502 19.50 33.00 -6.87
C ALA A 502 20.58 31.94 -6.58
N SER A 503 20.26 30.65 -6.75
CA SER A 503 21.23 29.56 -6.57
C SER A 503 22.31 29.46 -7.66
N ARG A 504 22.27 30.27 -8.71
CA ARG A 504 23.34 30.43 -9.70
C ARG A 504 24.30 31.55 -9.29
N VAL A 505 23.77 32.66 -8.76
CA VAL A 505 24.53 33.77 -8.18
C VAL A 505 25.21 33.33 -6.87
N GLU A 506 24.52 32.58 -6.01
CA GLU A 506 25.03 31.94 -4.79
C GLU A 506 26.34 31.15 -5.02
N ARG A 507 26.36 30.27 -6.03
CA ARG A 507 27.58 29.51 -6.40
C ARG A 507 28.70 30.37 -6.97
N TRP A 508 28.35 31.48 -7.64
CA TRP A 508 29.35 32.44 -8.10
C TRP A 508 29.99 33.20 -6.91
N VAL A 509 29.19 33.62 -5.94
CA VAL A 509 29.67 34.20 -4.67
C VAL A 509 30.55 33.20 -3.93
N GLN A 510 30.13 31.93 -3.80
CA GLN A 510 30.92 30.88 -3.16
C GLN A 510 32.29 30.67 -3.83
N SER A 511 32.33 30.59 -5.16
CA SER A 511 33.60 30.49 -5.89
C SER A 511 34.47 31.73 -5.70
N ARG A 512 33.89 32.94 -5.71
CA ARG A 512 34.63 34.20 -5.65
C ARG A 512 35.17 34.52 -4.26
N LEU A 513 34.37 34.26 -3.22
CA LEU A 513 34.81 34.36 -1.83
C LEU A 513 35.81 33.26 -1.48
N GLY A 514 35.60 32.01 -1.93
CA GLY A 514 36.52 30.90 -1.68
C GLY A 514 37.95 31.18 -2.18
N GLU A 515 38.08 31.71 -3.40
CA GLU A 515 39.35 32.19 -3.97
C GLU A 515 39.91 33.38 -3.17
N SER A 516 39.13 34.45 -3.01
CA SER A 516 39.63 35.74 -2.50
C SER A 516 39.95 35.72 -1.01
N VAL A 517 39.14 35.04 -0.20
CA VAL A 517 39.35 34.87 1.25
C VAL A 517 40.51 33.90 1.50
N GLY A 518 40.63 32.82 0.71
CA GLY A 518 41.76 31.90 0.79
C GLY A 518 43.12 32.58 0.56
N LEU A 519 43.19 33.55 -0.35
CA LEU A 519 44.41 34.33 -0.59
C LEU A 519 44.84 35.16 0.63
N GLU A 520 43.93 35.90 1.27
CA GLU A 520 44.25 36.65 2.51
C GLU A 520 44.60 35.68 3.67
N PHE A 521 43.92 34.54 3.80
CA PHE A 521 44.22 33.53 4.82
C PHE A 521 45.56 32.78 4.61
N ASN A 522 46.10 32.79 3.39
CA ASN A 522 47.44 32.26 3.08
C ASN A 522 48.54 33.32 3.34
N ALA A 523 48.22 34.61 3.21
CA ALA A 523 49.14 35.72 3.55
C ALA A 523 49.49 35.83 5.06
N LEU A 524 48.88 34.99 5.92
CA LEU A 524 49.22 34.82 7.34
C LEU A 524 50.35 33.80 7.59
N GLY A 525 50.75 33.01 6.59
CA GLY A 525 51.88 32.07 6.67
C GLY A 525 53.25 32.72 6.45
N SER A 526 54.32 31.96 6.68
CA SER A 526 55.71 32.42 6.46
C SER A 526 56.18 32.32 5.00
N GLY A 527 55.36 31.77 4.09
CA GLY A 527 55.59 31.72 2.64
C GLY A 527 56.65 30.71 2.17
N ARG A 528 57.72 30.49 2.95
CA ARG A 528 58.90 29.67 2.62
C ARG A 528 58.61 28.20 2.30
N ALA A 529 57.46 27.66 2.72
CA ALA A 529 57.00 26.32 2.38
C ALA A 529 56.26 26.21 1.03
N GLY A 530 56.13 27.32 0.28
CA GLY A 530 55.37 27.40 -0.98
C GLY A 530 53.93 27.95 -0.83
N GLY A 531 53.53 28.36 0.37
CA GLY A 531 52.18 28.83 0.71
C GLY A 531 51.78 30.21 0.19
N GLY A 532 52.43 30.73 -0.86
CA GLY A 532 52.00 31.94 -1.59
C GLY A 532 52.18 33.31 -0.90
N ALA A 533 52.57 33.36 0.38
CA ALA A 533 52.84 34.63 1.07
C ALA A 533 54.09 35.36 0.49
N PRO A 534 54.09 36.71 0.40
CA PRO A 534 55.16 37.46 -0.24
C PRO A 534 56.46 37.46 0.60
N GLU A 535 57.58 37.14 -0.05
CA GLU A 535 58.91 36.95 0.56
C GLU A 535 59.49 38.22 1.24
N LYS A 536 58.88 39.40 1.02
CA LYS A 536 59.17 40.66 1.72
C LYS A 536 57.89 41.48 1.94
N GLY A 537 57.45 41.57 3.20
CA GLY A 537 56.36 42.45 3.62
C GLY A 537 56.11 42.37 5.13
N ASP A 538 55.58 43.45 5.73
CA ASP A 538 55.12 43.42 7.12
C ASP A 538 53.92 42.48 7.26
N GLN A 539 53.93 41.60 8.27
CA GLN A 539 52.77 40.76 8.59
C GLN A 539 51.57 41.66 8.93
N PRO A 540 50.38 41.47 8.32
CA PRO A 540 49.24 42.35 8.53
C PRO A 540 48.76 42.26 9.99
N THR A 541 48.71 43.39 10.69
CA THR A 541 48.09 43.49 12.02
C THR A 541 46.63 43.05 11.96
N GLU A 542 46.21 42.18 12.89
CA GLU A 542 44.87 41.57 13.03
C GLU A 542 43.71 42.39 12.44
N LYS A 543 43.54 43.64 12.91
CA LYS A 543 42.48 44.53 12.43
C LYS A 543 42.51 44.76 10.91
N LYS A 544 43.69 45.03 10.34
CA LYS A 544 43.88 45.23 8.89
C LYS A 544 43.66 43.96 8.06
N PHE A 545 43.65 42.78 8.67
CA PHE A 545 43.28 41.53 8.00
C PHE A 545 41.75 41.41 7.93
N TRP A 546 41.06 41.54 9.06
CA TRP A 546 39.59 41.48 9.09
C TRP A 546 38.94 42.62 8.30
N ASP A 547 39.49 43.84 8.33
CA ASP A 547 39.05 44.97 7.49
C ASP A 547 39.06 44.60 5.99
N ARG A 548 40.02 43.78 5.52
CA ARG A 548 40.10 43.34 4.10
C ARG A 548 39.10 42.24 3.79
N VAL A 549 39.02 41.21 4.63
CA VAL A 549 38.06 40.10 4.46
C VAL A 549 36.63 40.65 4.39
N TRP A 550 36.31 41.63 5.23
CA TRP A 550 35.03 42.33 5.21
C TRP A 550 34.80 43.14 3.92
N ASN A 551 35.78 43.91 3.46
CA ASN A 551 35.65 44.68 2.21
C ASN A 551 35.48 43.76 0.98
N VAL A 552 36.26 42.67 0.89
CA VAL A 552 36.14 41.65 -0.18
C VAL A 552 34.76 41.00 -0.18
N PHE A 553 34.19 40.73 1.00
CA PHE A 553 32.83 40.25 1.15
C PHE A 553 31.80 41.25 0.65
N VAL A 554 31.85 42.50 1.14
CA VAL A 554 30.94 43.59 0.77
C VAL A 554 30.96 43.87 -0.73
N GLU A 555 32.14 43.97 -1.35
CA GLU A 555 32.26 44.20 -2.80
C GLU A 555 31.70 43.02 -3.62
N THR A 556 31.96 41.78 -3.19
CA THR A 556 31.47 40.58 -3.89
C THR A 556 29.94 40.45 -3.80
N VAL A 557 29.35 40.77 -2.64
CA VAL A 557 27.89 40.76 -2.46
C VAL A 557 27.21 41.89 -3.25
N LEU A 558 27.79 43.10 -3.27
CA LEU A 558 27.24 44.21 -4.06
C LEU A 558 27.29 43.96 -5.58
N ASP A 559 28.30 43.23 -6.08
CA ASP A 559 28.33 42.80 -7.49
C ASP A 559 27.35 41.64 -7.75
N ALA A 560 27.14 40.76 -6.78
CA ALA A 560 26.12 39.70 -6.84
C ALA A 560 24.69 40.25 -6.88
N GLU A 561 24.37 41.27 -6.07
CA GLU A 561 23.07 41.94 -6.06
C GLU A 561 22.77 42.60 -7.41
N ARG A 562 23.75 43.30 -8.02
CA ARG A 562 23.60 43.88 -9.37
C ARG A 562 23.31 42.81 -10.41
N ARG A 563 24.12 41.74 -10.45
CA ARG A 563 23.93 40.59 -11.36
C ARG A 563 22.59 39.88 -11.19
N PHE A 564 22.01 39.92 -9.98
CA PHE A 564 20.68 39.40 -9.71
C PHE A 564 19.60 40.34 -10.26
N THR A 565 19.62 41.62 -9.87
CA THR A 565 18.62 42.62 -10.29
C THR A 565 18.59 42.84 -11.80
N ASP A 566 19.75 42.99 -12.45
CA ASP A 566 19.89 43.17 -13.92
C ASP A 566 19.29 42.00 -14.73
N ARG A 567 19.08 40.85 -14.08
CA ARG A 567 18.54 39.64 -14.70
C ARG A 567 17.14 39.28 -14.22
N ALA A 568 16.75 39.65 -13.00
CA ALA A 568 15.37 39.61 -12.56
C ALA A 568 14.47 40.50 -13.42
N SER A 569 14.97 41.67 -13.86
CA SER A 569 14.26 42.54 -14.81
C SER A 569 14.02 41.92 -16.18
N SER A 570 14.79 40.90 -16.59
CA SER A 570 14.56 40.13 -17.84
C SER A 570 13.54 38.99 -17.70
N PHE A 571 12.93 38.83 -16.52
CA PHE A 571 11.94 37.80 -16.22
C PHE A 571 10.54 38.39 -15.91
N ASP A 572 10.35 39.70 -16.05
CA ASP A 572 9.15 40.45 -15.62
C ASP A 572 8.77 40.15 -14.15
N ALA A 573 9.78 40.18 -13.27
CA ALA A 573 9.62 39.99 -11.84
C ALA A 573 9.11 41.28 -11.17
N SER A 574 8.15 41.14 -10.26
CA SER A 574 7.66 42.24 -9.43
C SER A 574 8.74 42.72 -8.44
N LEU A 575 8.63 43.97 -7.97
CA LEU A 575 9.55 44.54 -6.98
C LEU A 575 9.60 43.68 -5.70
N GLU A 576 8.47 43.13 -5.28
CA GLU A 576 8.35 42.25 -4.11
C GLU A 576 9.04 40.89 -4.30
N GLU A 577 9.02 40.32 -5.52
CA GLU A 577 9.79 39.11 -5.87
C GLU A 577 11.31 39.40 -5.90
N VAL A 578 11.72 40.59 -6.34
CA VAL A 578 13.13 41.02 -6.37
C VAL A 578 13.67 41.23 -4.96
N ASP A 579 12.93 41.91 -4.08
CA ASP A 579 13.35 42.19 -2.70
C ASP A 579 13.53 40.90 -1.88
N VAL A 580 12.62 39.92 -2.03
CA VAL A 580 12.78 38.58 -1.43
C VAL A 580 14.04 37.88 -1.98
N GLY A 581 14.28 37.96 -3.29
CA GLY A 581 15.47 37.40 -3.92
C GLY A 581 16.79 37.99 -3.39
N LEU A 582 16.84 39.31 -3.22
CA LEU A 582 18.00 40.03 -2.67
C LEU A 582 18.22 39.71 -1.19
N TRP A 583 17.15 39.63 -0.39
CA TRP A 583 17.22 39.24 1.03
C TRP A 583 17.75 37.80 1.21
N ARG A 584 17.23 36.83 0.45
CA ARG A 584 17.76 35.44 0.45
C ARG A 584 19.24 35.41 0.03
N LEU A 585 19.63 36.20 -0.98
CA LEU A 585 21.01 36.30 -1.43
C LEU A 585 21.97 36.84 -0.35
N ARG A 586 21.57 37.86 0.42
CA ARG A 586 22.35 38.40 1.55
C ARG A 586 22.54 37.35 2.67
N ARG A 587 21.46 36.73 3.14
CA ARG A 587 21.50 35.69 4.19
C ARG A 587 22.39 34.52 3.79
N LYS A 588 22.24 34.01 2.57
CA LYS A 588 23.08 32.92 2.05
C LYS A 588 24.55 33.33 1.89
N SER A 589 24.82 34.56 1.46
CA SER A 589 26.21 35.05 1.33
C SER A 589 26.93 35.11 2.68
N TRP A 590 26.23 35.46 3.78
CA TRP A 590 26.79 35.36 5.13
C TRP A 590 27.16 33.90 5.48
N GLY A 591 26.25 32.95 5.28
CA GLY A 591 26.52 31.53 5.52
C GLY A 591 27.72 30.99 4.72
N VAL A 592 27.88 31.42 3.46
CA VAL A 592 29.05 31.11 2.62
C VAL A 592 30.35 31.68 3.22
N LEU A 593 30.35 32.93 3.70
CA LEU A 593 31.52 33.53 4.36
C LEU A 593 31.87 32.79 5.65
N ARG A 594 30.87 32.54 6.53
CA ARG A 594 31.06 31.84 7.80
C ARG A 594 31.64 30.44 7.58
N ALA A 595 31.05 29.67 6.65
CA ALA A 595 31.55 28.33 6.31
C ALA A 595 33.01 28.34 5.81
N LYS A 596 33.40 29.33 5.00
CA LYS A 596 34.80 29.45 4.53
C LYS A 596 35.77 29.88 5.65
N ILE A 597 35.33 30.75 6.57
CA ILE A 597 36.12 31.10 7.76
C ILE A 597 36.31 29.86 8.65
N ASP A 598 35.25 29.08 8.89
CA ASP A 598 35.33 27.87 9.70
C ASP A 598 36.21 26.78 9.06
N GLU A 599 36.23 26.65 7.73
CA GLU A 599 37.15 25.78 6.98
C GLU A 599 38.63 26.18 7.18
N GLU A 600 38.96 27.47 7.04
CA GLU A 600 40.32 27.97 7.28
C GLU A 600 40.73 27.85 8.75
N MET A 601 39.76 27.91 9.68
CA MET A 601 39.92 27.79 11.14
C MET A 601 39.74 26.36 11.68
N ILE A 602 39.79 25.35 10.79
CA ILE A 602 39.94 23.94 11.19
C ILE A 602 41.25 23.76 11.96
N GLU A 603 41.21 22.93 13.00
CA GLU A 603 42.31 22.76 13.96
C GLU A 603 43.65 22.41 13.27
N GLY A 604 43.63 21.51 12.28
CA GLY A 604 44.82 21.13 11.51
C GLY A 604 45.41 22.28 10.69
N ASN A 605 44.58 23.10 10.04
CA ASN A 605 45.02 24.25 9.24
C ASN A 605 45.66 25.31 10.14
N LEU A 606 45.06 25.57 11.31
CA LEU A 606 45.58 26.54 12.28
C LEU A 606 46.87 26.04 12.95
N LEU A 607 46.95 24.77 13.34
CA LEU A 607 48.18 24.17 13.88
C LEU A 607 49.31 24.13 12.83
N LEU A 608 49.00 23.92 11.56
CA LEU A 608 49.98 24.00 10.47
C LEU A 608 50.54 25.43 10.34
N LYS A 609 49.68 26.44 10.17
CA LYS A 609 50.08 27.85 10.03
C LYS A 609 50.81 28.39 11.28
N LEU A 610 50.47 27.92 12.49
CA LEU A 610 51.21 28.20 13.73
C LEU A 610 52.58 27.51 13.76
N ARG A 611 52.65 26.23 13.36
CA ARG A 611 53.89 25.45 13.31
C ARG A 611 54.87 26.01 12.28
N GLU A 612 54.42 26.43 11.11
CA GLU A 612 55.25 27.07 10.08
C GLU A 612 55.86 28.39 10.58
N ASN A 613 55.03 29.26 11.20
CA ASN A 613 55.51 30.52 11.79
C ASN A 613 56.47 30.30 12.97
N PHE A 614 56.31 29.21 13.73
CA PHE A 614 57.24 28.81 14.80
C PHE A 614 58.55 28.25 14.24
N GLU A 615 58.48 27.24 13.37
CA GLU A 615 59.68 26.61 12.80
C GLU A 615 60.51 27.60 11.99
N ASP A 616 59.88 28.55 11.28
CA ASP A 616 60.63 29.59 10.55
C ASP A 616 61.46 30.47 11.50
N LYS A 617 60.82 31.05 12.53
CA LYS A 617 61.50 31.94 13.50
C LYS A 617 62.45 31.20 14.45
N PHE A 618 62.20 29.91 14.71
CA PHE A 618 63.02 29.07 15.60
C PHE A 618 64.20 28.43 14.86
N ARG A 619 63.98 27.84 13.68
CA ARG A 619 65.03 27.12 12.93
C ARG A 619 65.88 28.06 12.06
N TYR A 620 65.41 29.24 11.68
CA TYR A 620 66.14 30.16 10.79
C TYR A 620 66.36 31.54 11.40
N ASP A 621 67.46 32.19 11.05
CA ASP A 621 67.74 33.58 11.40
C ASP A 621 66.97 34.59 10.54
N ASP A 622 67.13 35.88 10.84
CA ASP A 622 66.43 36.96 10.14
C ASP A 622 66.88 37.12 8.66
N ALA A 623 67.96 36.43 8.25
CA ALA A 623 68.42 36.32 6.87
C ALA A 623 67.93 35.03 6.17
N GLY A 624 67.27 34.12 6.88
CA GLY A 624 66.77 32.84 6.37
C GLY A 624 67.79 31.70 6.40
N VAL A 625 68.85 31.80 7.20
CA VAL A 625 69.89 30.76 7.34
C VAL A 625 69.61 29.89 8.59
N PRO A 626 69.77 28.55 8.54
CA PRO A 626 69.55 27.68 9.69
C PRO A 626 70.40 28.07 10.92
N ARG A 627 69.76 28.25 12.08
CA ARG A 627 70.42 28.60 13.35
C ARG A 627 71.21 27.40 13.90
N ILE A 628 72.46 27.65 14.31
CA ILE A 628 73.31 26.65 14.98
C ILE A 628 73.34 26.97 16.47
N TRP A 629 72.51 26.27 17.25
CA TRP A 629 72.38 26.41 18.70
C TRP A 629 73.66 26.06 19.45
N ARG A 630 74.07 26.89 20.42
CA ARG A 630 75.21 26.65 21.30
C ARG A 630 74.74 26.40 22.74
N PRO A 631 75.55 25.73 23.59
CA PRO A 631 75.20 25.49 25.00
C PRO A 631 75.07 26.73 25.91
N THR A 632 75.19 27.94 25.35
CA THR A 632 75.20 29.24 26.03
C THR A 632 74.01 30.13 25.66
N ASP A 633 73.20 29.71 24.69
CA ASP A 633 72.18 30.57 24.07
C ASP A 633 70.86 30.43 24.84
N ASP A 634 70.21 31.56 25.15
CA ASP A 634 68.98 31.61 25.95
C ASP A 634 67.74 31.46 25.05
N ILE A 635 66.73 30.71 25.51
CA ILE A 635 65.65 30.17 24.66
C ILE A 635 64.30 30.10 25.39
N GLU A 636 63.80 31.24 25.89
CA GLU A 636 62.41 31.36 26.39
C GLU A 636 61.71 32.63 25.90
N GLY A 637 60.38 32.53 25.68
CA GLY A 637 59.47 33.67 25.66
C GLY A 637 58.78 34.00 24.32
N TYR A 638 57.57 33.49 24.12
CA TYR A 638 56.55 34.11 23.27
C TYR A 638 55.14 33.90 23.85
N THR A 639 54.35 34.96 23.92
CA THR A 639 52.91 34.96 24.23
C THR A 639 52.20 35.99 23.34
N LEU A 640 50.91 35.79 23.07
CA LEU A 640 50.16 36.63 22.12
C LEU A 640 48.72 36.85 22.62
N ALA A 641 48.28 38.10 22.63
CA ALA A 641 46.96 38.54 23.08
C ALA A 641 46.08 38.97 21.88
N LEU A 642 44.77 38.96 22.06
CA LEU A 642 43.76 39.25 21.04
C LEU A 642 42.66 40.12 21.65
N THR A 643 42.33 41.25 21.01
CA THR A 643 41.24 42.16 21.43
C THR A 643 40.74 43.05 20.28
N SER A 644 39.52 42.83 19.79
CA SER A 644 38.66 43.89 19.20
C SER A 644 37.18 43.45 19.14
N ALA A 645 36.26 44.40 18.91
CA ALA A 645 34.81 44.22 19.05
C ALA A 645 34.09 43.91 17.71
N PRO A 646 32.90 43.26 17.72
CA PRO A 646 32.22 42.79 16.51
C PRO A 646 31.51 43.91 15.69
N PRO A 647 31.28 43.68 14.38
CA PRO A 647 30.48 44.55 13.51
C PRO A 647 28.95 44.31 13.64
N PRO A 648 28.10 45.27 13.23
CA PRO A 648 26.64 45.15 13.29
C PRO A 648 26.07 44.32 12.12
N LEU A 649 25.65 43.07 12.39
CA LEU A 649 25.04 42.16 11.40
C LEU A 649 23.57 42.49 11.09
N ASP A 650 22.82 42.91 12.11
CA ASP A 650 21.42 43.36 12.05
C ASP A 650 21.18 44.35 10.90
N ARG A 651 22.05 45.35 10.81
CA ARG A 651 21.98 46.45 9.85
C ARG A 651 22.45 46.07 8.45
N TRP A 652 23.15 44.95 8.30
CA TRP A 652 23.66 44.47 7.02
C TRP A 652 22.68 43.56 6.29
N ILE A 653 22.03 42.64 7.03
CA ILE A 653 21.09 41.67 6.45
C ILE A 653 19.72 42.33 6.18
N GLY A 654 19.22 43.12 7.15
CA GLY A 654 17.91 43.74 7.09
C GLY A 654 16.75 42.79 7.47
N HIS A 655 15.58 43.38 7.73
CA HIS A 655 14.38 42.63 8.13
C HIS A 655 13.80 41.80 6.97
N THR A 656 13.13 40.69 7.30
CA THR A 656 12.40 39.85 6.35
C THR A 656 11.31 40.64 5.60
N PRO A 657 11.24 40.58 4.26
CA PRO A 657 10.17 41.22 3.49
C PRO A 657 8.80 40.61 3.78
N SER A 658 7.74 41.43 3.83
CA SER A 658 6.36 40.97 4.09
C SER A 658 5.74 40.11 2.98
N SER A 659 6.44 39.96 1.85
CA SER A 659 6.09 39.10 0.71
C SER A 659 6.79 37.73 0.73
N ALA A 660 7.67 37.47 1.70
CA ALA A 660 8.33 36.16 1.86
C ALA A 660 7.32 35.09 2.31
N THR A 661 7.52 33.85 1.85
CA THR A 661 6.72 32.69 2.29
C THR A 661 7.54 31.76 3.18
N PRO A 662 6.94 30.91 4.03
CA PRO A 662 7.71 29.95 4.84
C PRO A 662 8.60 29.02 3.98
N ALA A 663 8.15 28.67 2.77
CA ALA A 663 8.91 27.92 1.79
C ALA A 663 10.07 28.71 1.13
N ASP A 664 10.30 29.96 1.53
CA ASP A 664 11.50 30.75 1.23
C ASP A 664 12.46 30.85 2.45
N GLU A 665 12.03 30.43 3.63
CA GLU A 665 12.84 30.41 4.85
C GLU A 665 13.44 29.01 5.09
N GLU A 666 12.74 27.95 4.69
CA GLU A 666 13.12 26.52 4.80
C GLU A 666 14.54 26.17 4.30
N ASP A 667 15.06 26.86 3.27
CA ASP A 667 16.42 26.63 2.72
C ASP A 667 17.54 27.46 3.40
N LEU A 668 17.25 28.24 4.45
CA LEU A 668 18.17 29.23 5.02
C LEU A 668 18.73 28.78 6.38
N PRO A 669 20.05 28.90 6.63
CA PRO A 669 20.59 28.67 7.96
C PRO A 669 20.15 29.79 8.93
N PRO A 670 19.91 29.47 10.22
CA PRO A 670 19.65 30.47 11.25
C PRO A 670 20.93 31.27 11.56
N ILE A 671 20.78 32.57 11.80
CA ILE A 671 21.85 33.54 12.02
C ILE A 671 21.65 34.15 13.41
N GLY A 672 22.65 33.93 14.29
CA GLY A 672 22.56 34.35 15.68
C GLY A 672 22.47 35.87 15.84
N GLY A 673 21.50 36.34 16.63
CA GLY A 673 21.18 37.77 16.77
C GLY A 673 20.34 38.37 15.62
N VAL A 674 19.85 37.55 14.69
CA VAL A 674 18.84 37.95 13.69
C VAL A 674 17.56 37.11 13.83
N ASP A 675 17.69 35.80 14.08
CA ASP A 675 16.56 34.89 14.28
C ASP A 675 16.40 34.58 15.79
N GLU A 676 15.57 35.36 16.50
CA GLU A 676 15.52 35.34 17.97
C GLU A 676 14.93 34.06 18.59
N GLU A 677 14.15 33.27 17.83
CA GLU A 677 13.47 32.06 18.35
C GLU A 677 14.26 30.74 18.12
N GLU A 678 15.11 30.67 17.10
CA GLU A 678 15.88 29.45 16.74
C GLU A 678 17.41 29.66 16.65
N GLY A 679 17.88 30.92 16.70
CA GLY A 679 19.29 31.27 16.54
C GLY A 679 20.13 31.13 17.81
N LYS A 680 21.46 31.14 17.63
CA LYS A 680 22.43 31.36 18.72
C LYS A 680 22.37 32.82 19.20
N SER A 681 23.01 33.14 20.31
CA SER A 681 23.28 34.53 20.64
C SER A 681 24.24 35.17 19.61
N LEU A 682 24.17 36.50 19.47
CA LEU A 682 25.08 37.27 18.60
C LEU A 682 26.56 37.08 19.01
N GLU A 683 26.83 36.89 20.31
CA GLU A 683 28.18 36.66 20.83
C GLU A 683 28.73 35.28 20.42
N GLU A 684 27.88 34.25 20.40
CA GLU A 684 28.24 32.90 19.93
C GLU A 684 28.40 32.84 18.40
N GLU A 685 27.54 33.53 17.63
CA GLU A 685 27.65 33.61 16.17
C GLU A 685 28.88 34.39 15.72
N MET A 686 29.30 35.42 16.47
CA MET A 686 30.55 36.14 16.25
C MET A 686 31.79 35.41 16.78
N THR A 687 31.64 34.34 17.57
CA THR A 687 32.77 33.56 18.08
C THR A 687 33.30 32.60 17.01
N ILE A 688 34.55 32.82 16.59
CA ILE A 688 35.24 31.99 15.58
C ILE A 688 35.97 30.81 16.24
N VAL A 689 36.58 31.03 17.41
CA VAL A 689 37.27 29.99 18.19
C VAL A 689 36.89 30.15 19.66
N SER A 690 36.25 29.14 20.25
CA SER A 690 35.90 29.15 21.68
C SER A 690 37.14 29.03 22.56
N ASP A 691 37.09 29.56 23.79
CA ASP A 691 38.24 29.52 24.70
C ASP A 691 38.69 28.08 25.04
N ALA A 692 37.77 27.11 25.07
CA ALA A 692 38.12 25.70 25.21
C ALA A 692 38.96 25.19 24.03
N LYS A 693 38.54 25.45 22.78
CA LYS A 693 39.29 25.10 21.56
C LYS A 693 40.64 25.84 21.52
N ARG A 694 40.69 27.10 21.97
CA ARG A 694 41.91 27.91 22.10
C ARG A 694 42.90 27.33 23.12
N GLN A 695 42.42 26.84 24.27
CA GLN A 695 43.26 26.16 25.27
C GLN A 695 43.81 24.84 24.72
N GLU A 696 42.98 24.02 24.07
CA GLU A 696 43.43 22.77 23.44
C GLU A 696 44.48 23.02 22.34
N LEU A 697 44.22 23.95 21.42
CA LEU A 697 45.18 24.41 20.42
C LEU A 697 46.51 24.83 21.04
N THR A 698 46.46 25.56 22.15
CA THR A 698 47.67 26.00 22.89
C THR A 698 48.45 24.81 23.47
N VAL A 699 47.77 23.80 24.01
CA VAL A 699 48.40 22.58 24.56
C VAL A 699 48.99 21.72 23.44
N ARG A 700 48.25 21.52 22.33
CA ARG A 700 48.72 20.74 21.17
C ARG A 700 49.89 21.43 20.46
N PHE A 701 49.83 22.76 20.29
CA PHE A 701 50.94 23.56 19.75
C PHE A 701 52.17 23.49 20.64
N LYS A 702 52.05 23.67 21.97
CA LYS A 702 53.17 23.50 22.91
C LYS A 702 53.80 22.12 22.78
N LYS A 703 53.00 21.05 22.80
CA LYS A 703 53.51 19.66 22.65
C LYS A 703 54.28 19.45 21.33
N ALA A 704 53.89 20.11 20.25
CA ALA A 704 54.61 20.07 18.98
C ALA A 704 55.92 20.90 19.02
N ALA A 705 55.86 22.12 19.55
CA ALA A 705 57.01 23.02 19.72
C ALA A 705 58.07 22.44 20.68
N ASP A 706 57.64 21.85 21.79
CA ASP A 706 58.47 21.13 22.77
C ASP A 706 59.23 19.97 22.11
N GLY A 707 58.61 19.27 21.14
CA GLY A 707 59.28 18.23 20.36
C GLY A 707 60.46 18.76 19.55
N VAL A 708 60.25 19.86 18.80
CA VAL A 708 61.30 20.53 18.01
C VAL A 708 62.35 21.19 18.90
N TYR A 709 61.95 21.73 20.05
CA TYR A 709 62.85 22.30 21.06
C TYR A 709 63.74 21.21 21.69
N VAL A 710 63.19 20.06 22.07
CA VAL A 710 63.95 18.93 22.63
C VAL A 710 64.87 18.30 21.58
N GLU A 711 64.45 18.25 20.31
CA GLU A 711 65.32 17.89 19.18
C GLU A 711 66.52 18.85 19.09
N ALA A 712 66.28 20.16 18.98
CA ALA A 712 67.33 21.17 18.93
C ALA A 712 68.27 21.13 20.15
N LYS A 713 67.72 20.95 21.36
CA LYS A 713 68.48 20.83 22.62
C LYS A 713 69.34 19.56 22.66
N ARG A 714 68.86 18.45 22.10
CA ARG A 714 69.67 17.22 21.93
C ARG A 714 70.80 17.44 20.92
N SER A 715 70.54 18.14 19.81
CA SER A 715 71.57 18.50 18.82
C SER A 715 72.65 19.41 19.41
N ALA A 716 72.27 20.40 20.25
CA ALA A 716 73.22 21.27 20.95
C ALA A 716 74.10 20.53 21.98
N ILE A 717 73.65 19.37 22.47
CA ILE A 717 74.38 18.49 23.42
C ILE A 717 75.18 17.39 22.68
N GLY A 718 75.02 17.26 21.36
CA GLY A 718 75.65 16.24 20.50
C GLY A 718 77.16 16.43 20.25
N GLY A 719 77.95 16.67 21.30
CA GLY A 719 79.35 17.09 21.20
C GLY A 719 80.34 16.47 22.20
N MET A 720 79.98 15.41 22.94
CA MET A 720 80.90 14.80 23.93
C MET A 720 80.75 13.28 24.11
N THR A 721 81.28 12.48 23.18
CA THR A 721 81.45 11.03 23.36
C THR A 721 82.82 10.69 23.96
N GLN A 722 83.00 10.97 25.25
CA GLN A 722 84.14 10.37 25.99
C GLN A 722 83.79 8.92 26.35
N VAL A 723 84.59 7.97 25.85
CA VAL A 723 84.48 6.55 26.21
C VAL A 723 84.84 6.39 27.70
N PRO A 724 83.95 5.84 28.54
CA PRO A 724 84.21 5.74 29.98
C PRO A 724 85.47 4.94 30.32
N LEU A 725 86.25 5.40 31.30
CA LEU A 725 87.55 4.80 31.66
C LEU A 725 87.46 3.31 32.06
N TYR A 726 86.34 2.86 32.63
CA TYR A 726 86.12 1.44 32.92
C TYR A 726 86.07 0.57 31.65
N PHE A 727 85.64 1.12 30.52
CA PHE A 727 85.56 0.39 29.25
C PHE A 727 86.97 0.07 28.72
N TYR A 728 87.91 1.00 28.85
CA TYR A 728 89.34 0.73 28.57
C TYR A 728 89.92 -0.31 29.53
N GLY A 729 89.54 -0.29 30.81
CA GLY A 729 89.95 -1.31 31.79
C GLY A 729 89.46 -2.72 31.42
N ILE A 730 88.18 -2.85 31.02
CA ILE A 730 87.59 -4.11 30.56
C ILE A 730 88.27 -4.59 29.26
N LEU A 731 88.49 -3.68 28.31
CA LEU A 731 89.14 -3.95 27.02
C LEU A 731 90.59 -4.47 27.19
N LEU A 732 91.33 -3.93 28.17
CA LEU A 732 92.69 -4.35 28.51
C LEU A 732 92.71 -5.67 29.31
N ALA A 733 91.67 -5.97 30.10
CA ALA A 733 91.60 -7.17 30.93
C ALA A 733 91.11 -8.43 30.20
N LEU A 734 90.22 -8.30 29.21
CA LEU A 734 89.63 -9.44 28.48
C LEU A 734 90.18 -9.64 27.07
N GLY A 735 90.63 -8.58 26.39
CA GLY A 735 90.97 -8.64 24.97
C GLY A 735 89.78 -8.37 24.05
N TRP A 736 90.07 -7.77 22.88
CA TRP A 736 89.06 -7.29 21.94
C TRP A 736 88.25 -8.43 21.30
N ASN A 737 88.87 -9.58 21.03
CA ASN A 737 88.22 -10.71 20.38
C ASN A 737 87.29 -11.45 21.35
N GLU A 738 87.72 -11.63 22.60
CA GLU A 738 86.97 -12.25 23.69
C GLU A 738 85.73 -11.43 24.05
N ILE A 739 85.84 -10.10 24.14
CA ILE A 739 84.69 -9.21 24.37
C ILE A 739 83.65 -9.35 23.25
N ILE A 740 84.09 -9.37 21.99
CA ILE A 740 83.18 -9.58 20.85
C ILE A 740 82.58 -11.00 20.88
N ALA A 741 83.34 -12.02 21.25
CA ALA A 741 82.83 -13.39 21.36
C ALA A 741 81.75 -13.54 22.46
N VAL A 742 81.93 -12.88 23.61
CA VAL A 742 80.95 -12.88 24.72
C VAL A 742 79.71 -12.07 24.37
N LEU A 743 79.85 -10.90 23.73
CA LEU A 743 78.70 -10.07 23.31
C LEU A 743 77.90 -10.67 22.15
N ARG A 744 78.54 -11.49 21.28
CA ARG A 744 77.90 -12.08 20.10
C ARG A 744 77.33 -13.48 20.34
N ASN A 745 77.63 -14.11 21.49
CA ASN A 745 77.05 -15.39 21.90
C ASN A 745 76.14 -15.19 23.13
N PRO A 746 74.80 -15.27 22.99
CA PRO A 746 73.88 -14.97 24.09
C PRO A 746 74.05 -15.93 25.29
N ALA A 747 74.57 -17.14 25.10
CA ALA A 747 74.81 -18.06 26.20
C ALA A 747 75.94 -17.58 27.13
N TYR A 748 77.02 -17.00 26.59
CA TYR A 748 78.11 -16.43 27.39
C TYR A 748 77.72 -15.08 28.01
N PHE A 749 76.92 -14.27 27.32
CA PHE A 749 76.35 -13.05 27.90
C PHE A 749 75.43 -13.38 29.10
N PHE A 750 74.56 -14.38 28.96
CA PHE A 750 73.70 -14.84 30.05
C PHE A 750 74.52 -15.44 31.22
N LEU A 751 75.56 -16.24 30.94
CA LEU A 751 76.47 -16.74 31.97
C LEU A 751 77.13 -15.59 32.76
N LEU A 752 77.64 -14.58 32.07
CA LEU A 752 78.27 -13.40 32.70
C LEU A 752 77.26 -12.61 33.54
N PHE A 753 76.03 -12.44 33.05
CA PHE A 753 74.93 -11.83 33.80
C PHE A 753 74.59 -12.63 35.07
N VAL A 754 74.46 -13.96 34.99
CA VAL A 754 74.22 -14.82 36.16
C VAL A 754 75.38 -14.75 37.16
N CYS A 755 76.64 -14.71 36.71
CA CYS A 755 77.80 -14.50 37.58
C CYS A 755 77.77 -13.11 38.25
N ALA A 756 77.37 -12.06 37.54
CA ALA A 756 77.26 -10.71 38.09
C ALA A 756 76.12 -10.61 39.12
N VAL A 757 74.96 -11.21 38.85
CA VAL A 757 73.84 -11.33 39.81
C VAL A 757 74.25 -12.13 41.04
N GLY A 758 74.96 -13.25 40.86
CA GLY A 758 75.51 -14.05 41.95
C GLY A 758 76.48 -13.24 42.83
N ALA A 759 77.43 -12.50 42.22
CA ALA A 759 78.35 -11.63 42.93
C ALA A 759 77.66 -10.46 43.66
N TYR A 760 76.58 -9.92 43.09
CA TYR A 760 75.76 -8.89 43.72
C TYR A 760 74.97 -9.43 44.93
N ILE A 761 74.41 -10.64 44.82
CA ILE A 761 73.72 -11.31 45.93
C ILE A 761 74.70 -11.66 47.07
N THR A 762 75.89 -12.20 46.78
CA THR A 762 76.89 -12.49 47.82
C THR A 762 77.46 -11.23 48.46
N TYR A 763 77.50 -10.10 47.73
CA TYR A 763 77.82 -8.78 48.27
C TYR A 763 76.73 -8.26 49.21
N GLN A 764 75.46 -8.19 48.75
CA GLN A 764 74.34 -7.68 49.56
C GLN A 764 74.06 -8.52 50.82
N LEU A 765 74.17 -9.85 50.73
CA LEU A 765 74.02 -10.74 51.89
C LEU A 765 75.30 -10.83 52.75
N ASN A 766 76.36 -10.09 52.40
CA ASN A 766 77.66 -10.06 53.07
C ASN A 766 78.30 -11.45 53.26
N LEU A 767 78.03 -12.37 52.33
CA LEU A 767 78.40 -13.79 52.40
C LEU A 767 79.86 -14.07 52.01
N TRP A 768 80.60 -13.06 51.56
CA TRP A 768 82.02 -13.20 51.19
C TRP A 768 82.87 -13.79 52.32
N GLY A 769 82.67 -13.39 53.58
CA GLY A 769 83.39 -13.94 54.73
C GLY A 769 83.16 -15.45 54.93
N PRO A 770 81.89 -15.91 55.06
CA PRO A 770 81.55 -17.33 55.08
C PRO A 770 82.03 -18.12 53.85
N ILE A 771 81.84 -17.58 52.64
CA ILE A 771 82.22 -18.24 51.38
C ILE A 771 83.74 -18.44 51.30
N ILE A 772 84.54 -17.41 51.60
CA ILE A 772 86.01 -17.53 51.59
C ILE A 772 86.48 -18.61 52.57
N LYS A 773 85.95 -18.63 53.81
CA LYS A 773 86.30 -19.67 54.81
C LYS A 773 85.87 -21.07 54.37
N MET A 774 84.71 -21.21 53.75
CA MET A 774 84.24 -22.48 53.19
C MET A 774 85.10 -22.93 52.00
N THR A 775 85.56 -22.00 51.16
CA THR A 775 86.48 -22.26 50.04
C THR A 775 87.89 -22.60 50.50
N GLU A 776 88.40 -21.99 51.58
CA GLU A 776 89.67 -22.38 52.21
C GLU A 776 89.57 -23.78 52.84
N ALA A 777 88.47 -24.12 53.52
CA ALA A 777 88.25 -25.46 54.05
C ALA A 777 88.17 -26.51 52.93
N ALA A 778 87.37 -26.24 51.89
CA ALA A 778 87.21 -27.11 50.74
C ALA A 778 88.49 -27.25 49.90
N SER A 779 89.26 -26.17 49.72
CA SER A 779 90.52 -26.23 48.97
C SER A 779 91.60 -27.00 49.73
N ASN A 780 91.66 -26.93 51.06
CA ASN A 780 92.57 -27.75 51.84
C ASN A 780 92.21 -29.25 51.79
N GLN A 781 90.92 -29.61 51.75
CA GLN A 781 90.49 -30.98 51.46
C GLN A 781 90.79 -31.40 50.01
N ALA A 782 90.51 -30.55 49.02
CA ALA A 782 90.77 -30.84 47.61
C ALA A 782 92.28 -30.95 47.30
N VAL A 783 93.15 -30.19 47.97
CA VAL A 783 94.61 -30.27 47.84
C VAL A 783 95.17 -31.51 48.53
N THR A 784 94.53 -32.02 49.59
CA THR A 784 94.98 -33.28 50.24
C THR A 784 94.56 -34.51 49.45
N GLU A 785 93.29 -34.61 49.03
CA GLU A 785 92.83 -35.72 48.17
C GLU A 785 93.41 -35.61 46.74
N GLY A 786 93.65 -34.38 46.26
CA GLY A 786 94.35 -34.10 45.00
C GLY A 786 95.82 -34.53 45.03
N LYS A 787 96.57 -34.24 46.10
CA LYS A 787 97.96 -34.74 46.26
C LYS A 787 98.04 -36.26 46.36
N LYS A 788 97.02 -36.90 46.93
CA LYS A 788 96.89 -38.36 47.01
C LYS A 788 96.69 -38.97 45.61
N ARG A 789 95.69 -38.53 44.86
CA ARG A 789 95.45 -39.00 43.48
C ARG A 789 96.58 -38.61 42.51
N LEU A 790 97.20 -37.44 42.68
CA LEU A 790 98.33 -37.03 41.84
C LEU A 790 99.60 -37.86 42.13
N ARG A 791 99.77 -38.38 43.36
CA ARG A 791 100.82 -39.38 43.65
C ARG A 791 100.51 -40.71 42.96
N GLU A 792 99.28 -41.21 43.10
CA GLU A 792 98.81 -42.44 42.42
C GLU A 792 98.97 -42.35 40.88
N PHE A 793 98.81 -41.14 40.31
CA PHE A 793 98.95 -40.90 38.86
C PHE A 793 100.40 -40.63 38.41
N LEU A 794 101.27 -40.07 39.25
CA LEU A 794 102.69 -39.80 38.92
C LEU A 794 103.62 -41.00 39.12
N GLU A 795 103.17 -42.05 39.81
CA GLU A 795 103.94 -43.29 40.00
C GLU A 795 103.73 -44.31 38.85
N SER A 796 103.02 -43.94 37.76
CA SER A 796 102.80 -44.82 36.59
C SER A 796 103.21 -44.19 35.24
N SER A 797 104.06 -44.92 34.49
CA SER A 797 104.49 -44.65 33.11
C SER A 797 105.12 -43.28 32.79
N ASP A 798 106.40 -43.19 33.15
CA ASP A 798 107.54 -42.85 32.27
C ASP A 798 107.34 -42.35 30.82
N THR A 799 108.37 -41.59 30.40
CA THR A 799 108.67 -41.08 29.05
C THR A 799 107.79 -39.91 28.53
N GLY A 800 108.37 -38.83 28.01
CA GLY A 800 109.81 -38.53 27.93
C GLY A 800 110.11 -37.09 27.50
N ARG A 801 110.67 -36.30 28.42
CA ARG A 801 111.27 -35.00 28.08
C ARG A 801 112.54 -35.23 27.26
N GLN A 802 112.52 -34.98 25.95
CA GLN A 802 113.53 -34.21 25.19
C GLN A 802 113.40 -34.40 23.66
N ALA A 803 112.97 -33.34 22.97
CA ALA A 803 113.67 -32.77 21.80
C ALA A 803 112.95 -31.50 21.33
N ILE A 804 113.72 -30.41 21.10
CA ILE A 804 113.30 -29.31 20.21
C ILE A 804 114.31 -29.31 19.06
N ALA A 805 113.93 -29.79 17.88
CA ALA A 805 114.64 -29.52 16.62
C ALA A 805 113.84 -29.96 15.36
N MET A 806 113.51 -28.96 14.52
CA MET A 806 113.68 -28.97 13.05
C MET A 806 112.86 -29.89 12.12
N SER A 807 112.60 -29.35 10.92
CA SER A 807 112.31 -30.02 9.62
C SER A 807 110.99 -30.80 9.40
N THR A 808 110.16 -30.21 8.55
CA THR A 808 109.19 -30.79 7.59
C THR A 808 109.85 -31.67 6.50
N PRO A 809 109.12 -32.31 5.53
CA PRO A 809 107.66 -32.51 5.37
C PRO A 809 107.20 -33.93 4.91
N GLY A 810 105.87 -34.16 4.84
CA GLY A 810 105.24 -34.95 3.76
C GLY A 810 104.35 -36.15 4.14
N GLY A 811 103.45 -36.57 3.23
CA GLY A 811 102.87 -37.94 3.23
C GLY A 811 101.35 -38.11 3.42
N SER A 812 100.58 -37.91 2.34
CA SER A 812 99.27 -38.52 2.00
C SER A 812 98.56 -39.56 2.92
N GLY A 813 97.28 -39.30 3.24
CA GLY A 813 96.15 -40.03 2.62
C GLY A 813 95.29 -41.02 3.44
N ARG A 814 93.97 -41.02 3.16
CA ARG A 814 92.91 -42.01 3.51
C ARG A 814 92.52 -42.13 5.01
N ALA A 815 91.32 -42.60 5.40
CA ALA A 815 90.03 -42.77 4.69
C ALA A 815 88.88 -42.98 5.71
N GLY A 816 87.63 -42.84 5.24
CA GLY A 816 86.43 -43.35 5.92
C GLY A 816 85.88 -42.47 7.07
N GLU A 817 84.60 -42.59 7.45
CA GLU A 817 83.49 -43.24 6.72
C GLU A 817 82.14 -42.68 7.24
N GLU A 818 81.06 -43.05 6.53
CA GLU A 818 79.62 -42.98 6.86
C GLU A 818 79.17 -42.43 8.24
N HIS A 819 78.15 -41.56 8.29
CA HIS A 819 76.76 -42.04 8.22
C HIS A 819 75.78 -41.20 7.41
N GLU A 820 74.63 -41.82 7.13
CA GLU A 820 73.63 -41.43 6.14
C GLU A 820 72.24 -41.20 6.80
N MET A 821 71.26 -40.80 5.98
CA MET A 821 69.81 -40.79 6.25
C MET A 821 69.27 -39.71 7.23
N SER A 822 68.06 -39.17 7.03
CA SER A 822 67.19 -39.20 5.84
C SER A 822 66.18 -38.04 5.87
N ARG A 823 65.53 -37.77 4.72
CA ARG A 823 64.32 -36.94 4.64
C ARG A 823 63.11 -37.76 5.08
N LEU A 824 62.07 -37.09 5.62
CA LEU A 824 60.74 -37.05 4.99
C LEU A 824 59.78 -36.09 5.72
N ASP A 825 58.64 -35.82 5.08
CA ASP A 825 57.76 -34.69 5.38
C ASP A 825 56.34 -35.11 5.85
N LYS A 826 55.57 -34.10 6.29
CA LYS A 826 54.09 -33.97 6.25
C LYS A 826 53.19 -34.69 7.30
N GLN A 827 52.37 -33.82 7.90
CA GLN A 827 50.95 -33.99 8.30
C GLN A 827 50.58 -34.75 9.58
N GLY A 828 49.74 -34.10 10.41
CA GLY A 828 49.00 -34.70 11.54
C GLY A 828 48.42 -33.65 12.51
N LYS A 829 47.08 -33.63 12.70
CA LYS A 829 46.40 -33.05 13.89
C LYS A 829 46.31 -34.16 14.98
N SER A 830 45.84 -34.06 16.23
CA SER A 830 45.07 -33.08 17.05
C SER A 830 45.22 -33.50 18.56
N ALA A 831 44.68 -32.94 19.65
CA ALA A 831 43.83 -31.77 19.99
C ALA A 831 43.89 -31.54 21.54
N ALA A 832 43.42 -30.37 22.01
CA ALA A 832 43.05 -30.05 23.42
C ALA A 832 44.21 -30.02 24.46
N ALA A 833 44.13 -29.33 25.61
CA ALA A 833 43.02 -28.60 26.25
C ALA A 833 43.50 -27.36 27.06
N ASP A 834 42.54 -26.48 27.38
CA ASP A 834 42.38 -25.49 28.47
C ASP A 834 43.59 -25.05 29.33
N GLN A 835 43.77 -23.73 29.52
CA GLN A 835 43.30 -23.01 30.73
C GLN A 835 43.47 -21.48 30.65
N ASP A 836 42.77 -20.77 31.54
CA ASP A 836 42.47 -19.32 31.49
C ASP A 836 43.47 -18.39 32.24
N VAL A 837 43.04 -17.12 32.36
CA VAL A 837 43.36 -16.09 33.40
C VAL A 837 44.23 -14.89 32.96
N ASP A 838 43.49 -13.83 32.61
CA ASP A 838 43.66 -12.39 32.91
C ASP A 838 44.93 -11.61 32.52
N ASP A 839 44.71 -10.67 31.58
CA ASP A 839 45.38 -9.37 31.49
C ASP A 839 44.95 -8.45 32.66
N LEU A 840 45.76 -7.45 33.02
CA LEU A 840 45.44 -6.53 34.10
C LEU A 840 46.02 -5.12 33.89
N SER A 841 45.30 -4.29 33.13
CA SER A 841 45.55 -2.85 33.01
C SER A 841 44.41 -2.01 33.63
N ILE A 842 44.62 -1.54 34.87
CA ILE A 842 43.72 -0.61 35.59
C ILE A 842 44.17 0.83 35.24
N HIS A 843 43.41 1.75 34.61
CA HIS A 843 42.01 2.21 34.78
C HIS A 843 41.86 3.34 35.83
N PHE A 844 41.56 4.57 35.38
CA PHE A 844 40.91 5.69 36.09
C PHE A 844 40.71 6.86 35.11
N GLY A 845 39.56 7.56 35.03
CA GLY A 845 38.25 7.25 35.57
C GLY A 845 37.29 8.45 35.67
N GLN A 846 35.99 8.18 35.49
CA GLN A 846 34.86 8.89 36.12
C GLN A 846 34.38 10.25 35.58
N LEU A 847 33.50 10.23 34.55
CA LEU A 847 32.27 11.05 34.52
C LEU A 847 31.23 10.59 33.47
N LEU A 848 30.61 9.41 33.68
CA LEU A 848 29.37 8.98 33.00
C LEU A 848 28.73 7.84 33.81
N LEU A 849 27.66 8.12 34.56
CA LEU A 849 27.15 7.20 35.60
C LEU A 849 25.61 7.07 35.61
N SER A 850 25.00 6.90 34.43
CA SER A 850 23.59 6.50 34.29
C SER A 850 23.22 6.01 32.86
N SER A 851 23.73 4.84 32.42
CA SER A 851 23.21 4.19 31.19
C SER A 851 23.54 2.71 31.02
N ALA A 852 24.68 2.22 31.53
CA ALA A 852 25.22 0.89 31.20
C ALA A 852 24.57 -0.26 32.02
N ALA A 853 23.26 -0.47 31.86
CA ALA A 853 22.49 -1.46 32.64
C ALA A 853 21.44 -2.27 31.86
N MET A 854 21.28 -2.08 30.54
CA MET A 854 20.29 -2.80 29.72
C MET A 854 20.82 -3.22 28.34
N THR A 855 21.81 -4.12 28.31
CA THR A 855 22.38 -4.69 27.06
C THR A 855 22.52 -6.23 27.05
N ASN A 856 22.30 -6.91 28.19
CA ASN A 856 22.62 -8.33 28.37
C ASN A 856 21.57 -9.31 27.77
N GLY A 857 21.09 -9.08 26.55
CA GLY A 857 19.91 -9.78 26.00
C GLY A 857 19.98 -10.34 24.57
N ILE A 858 20.98 -9.99 23.75
CA ILE A 858 20.93 -10.24 22.29
C ILE A 858 21.92 -11.32 21.80
N ASP A 859 22.95 -11.63 22.58
CA ASP A 859 24.02 -12.56 22.17
C ASP A 859 23.75 -14.04 22.50
N ASN A 860 22.70 -14.35 23.28
CA ASN A 860 22.41 -15.70 23.79
C ASN A 860 21.27 -16.45 23.04
N LEU A 861 21.13 -16.26 21.72
CA LEU A 861 20.24 -17.10 20.91
C LEU A 861 20.93 -18.43 20.54
N PRO A 862 20.27 -19.59 20.68
CA PRO A 862 20.80 -20.88 20.21
C PRO A 862 21.03 -20.88 18.69
N GLU A 863 22.26 -21.19 18.25
CA GLU A 863 22.66 -21.08 16.84
C GLU A 863 21.91 -22.03 15.90
N LYS A 864 21.48 -23.21 16.38
CA LYS A 864 20.74 -24.19 15.60
C LYS A 864 19.44 -24.62 16.25
N TYR A 865 18.51 -25.06 15.42
CA TYR A 865 17.18 -25.51 15.79
C TYR A 865 17.18 -26.73 16.73
N ASP A 866 18.21 -27.58 16.69
CA ASP A 866 18.35 -28.68 17.65
C ASP A 866 18.93 -28.24 19.01
N ASP A 867 19.51 -27.04 19.10
CA ASP A 867 19.98 -26.43 20.36
C ASP A 867 18.83 -25.76 21.15
N LEU A 868 17.63 -25.68 20.56
CA LEU A 868 16.44 -25.11 21.21
C LEU A 868 16.02 -25.95 22.42
N PRO A 869 15.94 -25.38 23.65
CA PRO A 869 15.44 -26.08 24.83
C PRO A 869 14.00 -26.59 24.70
N ASN A 870 13.22 -25.97 23.80
CA ASN A 870 11.94 -26.46 23.34
C ASN A 870 11.73 -26.03 21.87
N LYS A 871 11.70 -26.99 20.94
CA LYS A 871 11.50 -26.74 19.50
C LYS A 871 10.25 -25.92 19.17
N ARG A 872 9.20 -25.97 20.01
CA ARG A 872 7.94 -25.25 19.80
C ARG A 872 7.88 -23.84 20.39
N GLN A 873 8.84 -23.42 21.22
CA GLN A 873 8.83 -22.08 21.83
C GLN A 873 10.18 -21.59 22.36
N TYR A 874 10.45 -20.30 22.20
CA TYR A 874 11.64 -19.64 22.74
C TYR A 874 11.32 -18.18 23.09
N TRP A 875 11.14 -17.91 24.38
CA TRP A 875 10.77 -16.61 24.95
C TRP A 875 11.89 -16.15 25.91
N PRO A 876 12.97 -15.49 25.42
CA PRO A 876 14.12 -15.12 26.25
C PRO A 876 13.94 -13.78 26.98
N ALA A 877 12.98 -12.96 26.55
CA ALA A 877 12.71 -11.65 27.13
C ALA A 877 11.75 -11.76 28.34
N ALA A 878 11.89 -10.84 29.29
CA ALA A 878 11.03 -10.82 30.48
C ALA A 878 9.60 -10.35 30.13
N ALA A 879 8.59 -10.92 30.80
CA ALA A 879 7.19 -10.56 30.57
C ALA A 879 6.94 -9.06 30.78
N GLY A 880 6.30 -8.41 29.81
CA GLY A 880 6.03 -6.97 29.79
C GLY A 880 7.21 -6.08 29.38
N SER A 881 8.37 -6.64 29.03
CA SER A 881 9.52 -5.85 28.55
C SER A 881 9.34 -5.34 27.11
N PRO A 882 10.01 -4.23 26.72
CA PRO A 882 10.11 -3.81 25.33
C PRO A 882 10.66 -4.90 24.40
N GLU A 883 11.57 -5.73 24.90
CA GLU A 883 12.22 -6.82 24.18
C GLU A 883 11.26 -8.01 23.94
N GLU A 884 10.30 -8.24 24.85
CA GLU A 884 9.18 -9.17 24.60
C GLU A 884 8.26 -8.59 23.53
N GLY A 885 7.93 -7.29 23.61
CA GLY A 885 7.09 -6.60 22.65
C GLY A 885 7.65 -6.60 21.22
N LEU A 886 8.97 -6.63 21.05
CA LEU A 886 9.63 -6.72 19.73
C LEU A 886 9.67 -8.14 19.15
N GLY A 887 9.45 -9.19 19.94
CA GLY A 887 9.64 -10.56 19.47
C GLY A 887 11.04 -10.77 18.87
N MET A 888 11.13 -11.38 17.69
CA MET A 888 12.40 -11.65 16.99
C MET A 888 12.98 -10.41 16.27
N LEU A 889 12.22 -9.32 16.11
CA LEU A 889 12.73 -8.05 15.56
C LEU A 889 13.85 -7.44 16.41
N ARG A 890 14.04 -7.90 17.66
CA ARG A 890 15.22 -7.57 18.49
C ARG A 890 16.57 -7.96 17.86
N ILE A 891 16.59 -8.81 16.83
CA ILE A 891 17.80 -9.16 16.05
C ILE A 891 18.23 -7.99 15.14
N LEU A 892 17.31 -7.06 14.79
CA LEU A 892 17.61 -5.87 14.00
C LEU A 892 18.28 -4.80 14.88
N THR A 893 19.55 -5.05 15.26
CA THR A 893 20.37 -4.10 16.02
C THR A 893 20.78 -2.91 15.14
N PRO A 894 21.15 -1.75 15.73
CA PRO A 894 21.58 -0.59 14.95
C PRO A 894 22.71 -0.89 13.94
N GLU A 895 23.60 -1.82 14.28
CA GLU A 895 24.72 -2.25 13.46
C GLU A 895 24.25 -3.05 12.23
N ILE A 896 23.32 -3.99 12.42
CA ILE A 896 22.72 -4.81 11.35
C ILE A 896 21.87 -3.93 10.41
N VAL A 897 21.09 -3.00 10.97
CA VAL A 897 20.29 -2.07 10.15
C VAL A 897 21.19 -1.09 9.38
N ALA A 898 22.25 -0.58 10.00
CA ALA A 898 23.22 0.29 9.34
C ALA A 898 24.01 -0.44 8.23
N ASP A 899 24.38 -1.71 8.43
CA ASP A 899 25.04 -2.48 7.36
C ASP A 899 24.07 -2.82 6.23
N ALA A 900 22.82 -3.18 6.52
CA ALA A 900 21.80 -3.39 5.50
C ALA A 900 21.59 -2.11 4.67
N ALA A 901 21.47 -0.95 5.30
CA ALA A 901 21.36 0.33 4.59
C ALA A 901 22.60 0.62 3.73
N ARG A 902 23.81 0.44 4.30
CA ARG A 902 25.11 0.66 3.64
C ARG A 902 25.34 -0.26 2.44
N THR A 903 24.93 -1.52 2.54
CA THR A 903 25.24 -2.54 1.52
C THR A 903 24.17 -2.66 0.44
N GLN A 904 22.90 -2.36 0.76
CA GLN A 904 21.79 -2.60 -0.16
C GLN A 904 21.27 -1.35 -0.87
N ILE A 905 21.41 -0.15 -0.30
CA ILE A 905 20.97 1.10 -0.95
C ILE A 905 22.10 1.61 -1.86
N GLN A 906 22.10 1.17 -3.12
CA GLN A 906 23.13 1.45 -4.12
C GLN A 906 22.63 2.32 -5.29
N THR A 907 21.33 2.29 -5.57
CA THR A 907 20.71 2.93 -6.76
C THR A 907 19.71 4.03 -6.40
N GLY A 908 19.09 3.98 -5.22
CA GLY A 908 17.97 4.85 -4.84
C GLY A 908 16.63 4.49 -5.49
N LEU A 909 16.55 3.39 -6.24
CA LEU A 909 15.28 2.83 -6.72
C LEU A 909 14.46 2.34 -5.53
N ARG A 910 13.14 2.55 -5.61
CA ARG A 910 12.18 2.29 -4.53
C ARG A 910 10.96 1.58 -5.09
N VAL A 911 10.55 0.50 -4.45
CA VAL A 911 9.37 -0.30 -4.82
C VAL A 911 8.40 -0.34 -3.64
N CYS A 912 7.12 -0.05 -3.90
CA CYS A 912 6.07 -0.18 -2.89
C CYS A 912 5.67 -1.66 -2.76
N LEU A 913 5.68 -2.22 -1.55
CA LEU A 913 5.25 -3.62 -1.31
C LEU A 913 3.85 -3.72 -0.70
N ASN A 914 3.14 -2.60 -0.60
CA ASN A 914 1.75 -2.56 -0.17
C ASN A 914 0.85 -2.80 -1.37
N TRP A 915 0.08 -3.89 -1.35
CA TRP A 915 -1.05 -4.08 -2.25
C TRP A 915 -2.14 -3.05 -1.92
N ASP A 916 -2.97 -2.67 -2.89
CA ASP A 916 -3.99 -1.63 -2.69
C ASP A 916 -4.99 -2.06 -1.59
N LEU A 917 -5.38 -1.12 -0.72
CA LEU A 917 -6.17 -1.42 0.49
C LEU A 917 -7.59 -1.93 0.22
N LYS A 918 -8.09 -1.82 -1.02
CA LYS A 918 -9.37 -2.37 -1.47
C LYS A 918 -9.24 -3.79 -2.04
N GLN A 919 -8.03 -4.25 -2.32
CA GLN A 919 -7.79 -5.59 -2.86
C GLN A 919 -8.09 -6.68 -1.84
N LEU A 920 -8.26 -7.90 -2.36
CA LEU A 920 -9.12 -8.90 -1.75
C LEU A 920 -10.51 -8.28 -1.47
N ASP A 921 -11.08 -7.70 -2.54
CA ASP A 921 -12.32 -6.90 -2.56
C ASP A 921 -13.56 -7.68 -2.10
N THR A 922 -13.50 -9.01 -2.14
CA THR A 922 -14.46 -9.90 -1.48
C THR A 922 -13.80 -10.63 -0.31
N PRO A 923 -13.73 -10.02 0.89
CA PRO A 923 -12.94 -10.56 2.00
C PRO A 923 -13.48 -11.88 2.55
N GLY A 924 -12.58 -12.87 2.64
CA GLY A 924 -12.86 -14.16 3.28
C GLY A 924 -13.04 -14.07 4.81
N PHE A 925 -13.25 -15.22 5.44
CA PHE A 925 -13.33 -15.37 6.91
C PHE A 925 -14.37 -14.47 7.62
N ARG A 926 -15.37 -13.94 6.89
CA ARG A 926 -16.36 -12.95 7.39
C ARG A 926 -15.71 -11.65 7.90
N ARG A 927 -14.51 -11.30 7.43
CA ARG A 927 -13.89 -9.98 7.68
C ARG A 927 -14.77 -8.89 7.01
N LYS A 928 -14.90 -7.72 7.64
CA LYS A 928 -15.60 -6.58 7.01
C LYS A 928 -14.77 -6.02 5.85
N PRO A 929 -15.38 -5.66 4.69
CA PRO A 929 -14.70 -4.93 3.63
C PRO A 929 -14.18 -3.55 4.07
N PHE A 930 -13.13 -3.11 3.40
CA PHE A 930 -12.54 -1.78 3.45
C PHE A 930 -13.57 -0.73 3.02
N GLU A 931 -13.78 0.25 3.90
CA GLU A 931 -14.60 1.43 3.68
C GLU A 931 -13.70 2.67 3.76
N HIS A 932 -13.73 3.49 2.70
CA HIS A 932 -13.06 4.79 2.64
C HIS A 932 -14.05 5.84 2.20
N ARG A 933 -14.13 6.93 2.97
CA ARG A 933 -15.11 7.99 2.80
C ARG A 933 -14.44 9.35 2.89
N ILE A 934 -14.35 10.03 1.75
CA ILE A 934 -13.98 11.44 1.67
C ILE A 934 -15.17 12.27 2.19
N LYS A 935 -14.93 13.18 3.13
CA LYS A 935 -15.93 14.11 3.67
C LYS A 935 -15.46 15.56 3.52
N TRP A 936 -16.38 16.51 3.39
CA TRP A 936 -16.04 17.93 3.52
C TRP A 936 -15.81 18.28 4.99
N VAL A 937 -14.67 18.89 5.30
CA VAL A 937 -14.47 19.65 6.55
C VAL A 937 -15.17 21.00 6.43
N ALA A 938 -14.96 21.66 5.28
CA ALA A 938 -15.58 22.92 4.93
C ALA A 938 -15.95 22.88 3.42
N PRO A 939 -17.25 22.87 3.05
CA PRO A 939 -17.69 22.76 1.65
C PRO A 939 -17.07 23.83 0.74
N GLY A 940 -16.43 23.38 -0.34
CA GLY A 940 -15.71 24.24 -1.28
C GLY A 940 -14.31 24.68 -0.83
N ILE A 941 -13.83 24.23 0.34
CA ILE A 941 -12.54 24.68 0.93
C ILE A 941 -11.63 23.50 1.29
N ALA A 942 -12.11 22.50 2.03
CA ALA A 942 -11.26 21.43 2.58
C ALA A 942 -11.98 20.09 2.75
N PHE A 943 -11.26 18.99 2.47
CA PHE A 943 -11.68 17.61 2.65
C PHE A 943 -10.89 16.91 3.77
N ASP A 944 -11.52 15.90 4.37
CA ASP A 944 -10.98 14.92 5.32
C ASP A 944 -11.26 13.52 4.77
N ASP A 945 -10.51 12.52 5.24
CA ASP A 945 -10.78 11.10 5.00
C ASP A 945 -11.24 10.36 6.26
N GLU A 946 -12.20 9.44 6.11
CA GLU A 946 -12.55 8.43 7.10
C GLU A 946 -12.23 7.05 6.54
N TYR A 947 -11.40 6.27 7.25
CA TYR A 947 -11.02 4.90 6.90
C TYR A 947 -11.53 3.91 7.94
N HIS A 948 -12.23 2.86 7.51
CA HIS A 948 -12.65 1.75 8.37
C HIS A 948 -12.37 0.43 7.62
N PHE A 949 -11.45 -0.37 8.14
CA PHE A 949 -11.00 -1.62 7.51
C PHE A 949 -10.48 -2.62 8.55
N ASN A 950 -10.41 -3.90 8.17
CA ASN A 950 -9.61 -4.88 8.89
C ASN A 950 -8.22 -4.93 8.24
N PRO A 951 -7.10 -4.78 8.99
CA PRO A 951 -5.75 -4.91 8.44
C PRO A 951 -5.54 -6.16 7.58
N GLN A 952 -6.10 -7.30 7.98
CA GLN A 952 -5.98 -8.58 7.26
C GLN A 952 -6.93 -8.73 6.05
N GLN A 953 -7.21 -7.63 5.34
CA GLN A 953 -7.90 -7.70 4.05
C GLN A 953 -6.91 -7.63 2.89
N SER A 954 -6.05 -6.61 2.90
CA SER A 954 -4.93 -6.46 1.97
C SER A 954 -3.62 -6.71 2.74
N SER A 955 -2.45 -6.33 2.20
CA SER A 955 -1.14 -6.63 2.81
C SER A 955 -1.11 -6.31 4.31
N GLN A 956 -0.67 -7.26 5.14
CA GLN A 956 -0.54 -7.07 6.59
C GLN A 956 0.73 -7.67 7.17
N TRP A 957 1.20 -7.10 8.28
CA TRP A 957 1.93 -7.85 9.31
C TRP A 957 0.94 -8.38 10.34
N ASP A 958 1.03 -9.66 10.65
CA ASP A 958 0.39 -10.24 11.82
C ASP A 958 1.26 -10.10 13.06
N GLY A 959 0.68 -9.50 14.09
CA GLY A 959 1.32 -9.26 15.37
C GLY A 959 1.29 -10.49 16.27
N LEU A 960 2.10 -10.47 17.32
CA LEU A 960 2.23 -11.53 18.32
C LEU A 960 0.92 -11.90 19.04
N ARG A 961 -0.11 -11.04 18.92
CA ARG A 961 -1.48 -11.22 19.42
C ARG A 961 -2.41 -11.96 18.44
N HIS A 962 -2.01 -12.21 17.18
CA HIS A 962 -2.94 -12.72 16.17
C HIS A 962 -3.27 -14.20 16.37
N HIS A 963 -2.25 -15.07 16.45
CA HIS A 963 -2.42 -16.51 16.58
C HIS A 963 -1.83 -17.04 17.88
N SER A 964 -2.51 -18.01 18.50
CA SER A 964 -2.07 -18.69 19.72
C SER A 964 -1.50 -20.07 19.39
N ALA A 965 -0.67 -20.62 20.26
CA ALA A 965 -0.23 -22.02 20.24
C ALA A 965 -0.78 -22.80 21.45
N PRO A 966 -0.83 -24.15 21.41
CA PRO A 966 -1.08 -24.96 22.61
C PRO A 966 -0.07 -24.67 23.73
N ALA A 967 -0.52 -24.66 24.98
CA ALA A 967 0.32 -24.32 26.12
C ALA A 967 1.45 -25.35 26.34
N PRO A 968 2.65 -24.92 26.79
CA PRO A 968 3.80 -25.82 27.02
C PRO A 968 3.62 -26.78 28.21
N THR A 969 2.64 -26.52 29.08
CA THR A 969 2.36 -27.31 30.29
C THR A 969 1.52 -28.53 29.96
N ARG A 970 2.06 -29.74 30.21
CA ARG A 970 1.35 -31.03 30.00
C ARG A 970 0.06 -31.21 30.82
N GLU A 971 -0.19 -30.35 31.80
CA GLU A 971 -1.29 -30.42 32.76
C GLU A 971 -2.64 -30.02 32.15
N ASP A 972 -2.64 -29.20 31.09
CA ASP A 972 -3.84 -28.85 30.32
C ASP A 972 -3.47 -28.74 28.83
N GLN A 973 -3.87 -29.73 28.04
CA GLN A 973 -3.64 -29.80 26.60
C GLN A 973 -4.64 -28.98 25.77
N ALA A 974 -5.73 -28.49 26.38
CA ALA A 974 -6.73 -27.65 25.73
C ALA A 974 -6.39 -26.15 25.87
N ARG A 975 -5.64 -25.76 26.91
CA ARG A 975 -5.15 -24.39 27.09
C ARG A 975 -4.28 -23.95 25.92
N ARG A 976 -4.52 -22.73 25.43
CA ARG A 976 -3.70 -22.03 24.43
C ARG A 976 -3.16 -20.73 25.00
N VAL A 977 -2.03 -20.28 24.47
CA VAL A 977 -1.35 -19.02 24.83
C VAL A 977 -0.75 -18.36 23.58
N PHE A 978 -0.55 -17.05 23.64
CA PHE A 978 0.14 -16.26 22.63
C PHE A 978 1.63 -16.09 23.02
N TYR A 979 2.38 -15.25 22.30
CA TYR A 979 3.80 -15.02 22.59
C TYR A 979 4.06 -14.63 24.05
N GLY A 980 5.19 -15.06 24.61
CA GLY A 980 5.53 -14.82 26.02
C GLY A 980 4.58 -15.50 27.04
N GLY A 981 3.74 -16.43 26.58
CA GLY A 981 2.71 -17.07 27.39
C GLY A 981 1.48 -16.18 27.66
N THR A 982 1.33 -15.06 26.95
CA THR A 982 0.23 -14.10 27.11
C THR A 982 -1.13 -14.78 26.90
N THR A 983 -2.12 -14.51 27.74
CA THR A 983 -3.46 -15.14 27.64
C THR A 983 -4.44 -14.35 26.77
N ALA A 984 -5.60 -14.95 26.47
CA ALA A 984 -6.67 -14.27 25.72
C ALA A 984 -7.27 -13.10 26.53
N GLU A 985 -7.37 -13.25 27.84
CA GLU A 985 -7.86 -12.25 28.77
C GLU A 985 -6.92 -11.03 28.82
N GLU A 986 -5.59 -11.26 28.83
CA GLU A 986 -4.57 -10.20 28.73
C GLU A 986 -4.60 -9.43 27.39
N ILE A 987 -5.23 -9.99 26.34
CA ILE A 987 -5.36 -9.34 25.03
C ILE A 987 -6.73 -8.63 24.90
N GLN A 988 -7.77 -9.15 25.56
CA GLN A 988 -9.09 -8.52 25.62
C GLN A 988 -9.15 -7.34 26.59
N ASP A 989 -8.24 -7.26 27.56
CA ASP A 989 -8.09 -6.09 28.43
C ASP A 989 -7.57 -4.87 27.64
N SER A 990 -8.46 -3.90 27.40
CA SER A 990 -8.17 -2.61 26.77
C SER A 990 -7.18 -1.69 27.50
N SER A 991 -6.65 -2.08 28.67
CA SER A 991 -5.51 -1.42 29.32
C SER A 991 -4.16 -2.08 29.00
N SER A 992 -4.17 -3.35 28.57
CA SER A 992 -2.97 -4.14 28.26
C SER A 992 -2.46 -3.85 26.84
N SER A 993 -1.24 -3.32 26.75
CA SER A 993 -0.49 -3.18 25.49
C SER A 993 0.53 -4.30 25.26
N ARG A 994 0.68 -5.26 26.18
CA ARG A 994 1.66 -6.35 26.13
C ARG A 994 1.63 -7.05 24.76
N ILE A 995 2.80 -7.24 24.14
CA ILE A 995 3.00 -7.85 22.80
C ILE A 995 2.19 -7.24 21.63
N GLY A 996 1.67 -6.00 21.76
CA GLY A 996 0.97 -5.30 20.68
C GLY A 996 1.90 -4.59 19.67
N ILE A 997 1.42 -4.37 18.44
CA ILE A 997 2.22 -3.80 17.33
C ILE A 997 2.82 -2.41 17.62
N GLY A 998 2.27 -1.63 18.55
CA GLY A 998 2.88 -0.36 18.99
C GLY A 998 4.27 -0.48 19.63
N TYR A 999 4.79 -1.68 19.92
CA TYR A 999 6.21 -1.89 20.19
C TYR A 999 7.06 -1.86 18.91
N TRP A 1000 6.55 -2.43 17.81
CA TRP A 1000 7.21 -2.47 16.50
C TRP A 1000 7.19 -1.09 15.84
N ALA A 1001 6.03 -0.43 15.84
CA ALA A 1001 5.82 0.89 15.22
C ALA A 1001 6.74 2.00 15.78
N LYS A 1002 7.31 1.84 16.98
CA LYS A 1002 8.28 2.78 17.59
C LYS A 1002 9.68 2.71 17.00
N LYS A 1003 10.03 1.60 16.33
CA LYS A 1003 11.33 1.42 15.63
C LYS A 1003 11.17 1.24 14.12
N GLY A 1004 9.96 0.86 13.67
CA GLY A 1004 9.75 0.29 12.35
C GLY A 1004 10.33 -1.13 12.23
N ILE A 1005 10.14 -1.73 11.08
CA ILE A 1005 10.82 -2.95 10.64
C ILE A 1005 11.76 -2.51 9.51
N ALA A 1006 13.06 -2.48 9.80
CA ALA A 1006 14.08 -2.03 8.87
C ALA A 1006 15.26 -3.00 8.87
N GLY A 1007 15.80 -3.35 7.70
CA GLY A 1007 16.84 -4.38 7.58
C GLY A 1007 17.05 -4.83 6.14
N ARG A 1008 17.73 -5.97 5.95
CA ARG A 1008 17.95 -6.57 4.62
C ARG A 1008 16.77 -7.48 4.26
N GLY A 1009 16.11 -7.18 3.15
CA GLY A 1009 15.13 -8.07 2.52
C GLY A 1009 15.80 -8.97 1.48
N VAL A 1010 15.30 -10.20 1.36
CA VAL A 1010 15.77 -11.22 0.42
C VAL A 1010 14.56 -11.84 -0.28
N LEU A 1011 14.49 -11.81 -1.62
CA LEU A 1011 13.35 -12.36 -2.38
C LEU A 1011 13.67 -13.73 -3.01
N ILE A 1012 12.79 -14.69 -2.76
CA ILE A 1012 12.68 -15.96 -3.49
C ILE A 1012 11.47 -15.87 -4.43
N ASP A 1013 11.73 -15.66 -5.73
CA ASP A 1013 10.71 -15.63 -6.78
C ASP A 1013 10.38 -17.04 -7.29
N TYR A 1014 9.60 -17.78 -6.48
CA TYR A 1014 9.14 -19.12 -6.83
C TYR A 1014 8.24 -19.11 -8.07
N LEU A 1015 7.31 -18.17 -8.18
CA LEU A 1015 6.38 -18.09 -9.32
C LEU A 1015 7.13 -18.06 -10.67
N SER A 1016 8.08 -17.15 -10.86
CA SER A 1016 8.80 -17.08 -12.14
C SER A 1016 9.91 -18.13 -12.31
N TRP A 1017 10.24 -18.90 -11.27
CA TRP A 1017 11.02 -20.14 -11.42
C TRP A 1017 10.12 -21.30 -11.87
N ALA A 1018 8.97 -21.49 -11.23
CA ALA A 1018 7.96 -22.49 -11.56
C ALA A 1018 7.50 -22.36 -13.03
N GLU A 1019 7.22 -21.13 -13.48
CA GLU A 1019 6.87 -20.83 -14.88
C GLU A 1019 7.96 -21.26 -15.87
N LYS A 1020 9.25 -21.04 -15.56
CA LYS A 1020 10.39 -21.50 -16.38
C LYS A 1020 10.51 -23.03 -16.44
N LYS A 1021 10.03 -23.76 -15.42
CA LYS A 1021 9.98 -25.24 -15.39
C LYS A 1021 8.67 -25.79 -16.00
N GLY A 1022 7.72 -24.94 -16.39
CA GLY A 1022 6.40 -25.35 -16.92
C GLY A 1022 5.40 -25.76 -15.83
N ILE A 1023 5.62 -25.38 -14.58
CA ILE A 1023 4.73 -25.65 -13.44
C ILE A 1023 3.68 -24.53 -13.37
N THR A 1024 2.41 -24.88 -13.49
CA THR A 1024 1.29 -23.93 -13.32
C THR A 1024 1.00 -23.75 -11.83
N VAL A 1025 1.12 -22.52 -11.32
CA VAL A 1025 0.84 -22.15 -9.92
C VAL A 1025 -0.45 -21.34 -9.85
N ASN A 1026 -1.22 -21.49 -8.77
CA ASN A 1026 -2.42 -20.72 -8.47
C ASN A 1026 -2.45 -20.40 -6.97
N GLY A 1027 -2.42 -19.11 -6.61
CA GLY A 1027 -2.32 -18.62 -5.23
C GLY A 1027 -3.51 -19.00 -4.34
N LEU A 1028 -4.68 -19.29 -4.92
CA LEU A 1028 -5.90 -19.72 -4.23
C LEU A 1028 -6.19 -21.22 -4.45
N SER A 1029 -5.12 -22.00 -4.55
CA SER A 1029 -5.15 -23.45 -4.57
C SER A 1029 -4.20 -23.99 -3.51
N GLN A 1030 -4.33 -25.26 -3.11
CA GLN A 1030 -3.45 -25.88 -2.11
C GLN A 1030 -2.11 -26.30 -2.73
N HIS A 1031 -1.46 -25.36 -3.44
CA HIS A 1031 -0.17 -25.56 -4.10
C HIS A 1031 0.95 -25.44 -3.07
N VAL A 1032 1.78 -26.47 -2.98
CA VAL A 1032 2.89 -26.53 -2.03
C VAL A 1032 4.16 -25.97 -2.68
N VAL A 1033 4.84 -25.06 -1.99
CA VAL A 1033 6.21 -24.66 -2.32
C VAL A 1033 7.18 -25.48 -1.47
N PRO A 1034 7.94 -26.44 -2.06
CA PRO A 1034 8.89 -27.25 -1.30
C PRO A 1034 10.12 -26.46 -0.86
N LEU A 1035 10.71 -26.84 0.28
CA LEU A 1035 11.96 -26.22 0.73
C LEU A 1035 13.13 -26.48 -0.24
N ASP A 1036 13.17 -27.65 -0.89
CA ASP A 1036 14.19 -27.98 -1.88
C ASP A 1036 14.15 -27.04 -3.10
N ASP A 1037 12.96 -26.58 -3.51
CA ASP A 1037 12.79 -25.61 -4.60
C ASP A 1037 13.24 -24.21 -4.15
N VAL A 1038 12.91 -23.79 -2.92
CA VAL A 1038 13.41 -22.52 -2.32
C VAL A 1038 14.95 -22.51 -2.29
N LEU A 1039 15.56 -23.61 -1.85
CA LEU A 1039 17.01 -23.77 -1.82
C LEU A 1039 17.60 -23.90 -3.24
N ALA A 1040 16.88 -24.46 -4.21
CA ALA A 1040 17.28 -24.46 -5.61
C ALA A 1040 17.30 -23.04 -6.20
N ILE A 1041 16.25 -22.24 -5.96
CA ILE A 1041 16.16 -20.84 -6.39
C ILE A 1041 17.28 -20.02 -5.76
N ALA A 1042 17.54 -20.16 -4.45
CA ALA A 1042 18.64 -19.46 -3.78
C ALA A 1042 20.01 -19.76 -4.42
N ARG A 1043 20.25 -21.02 -4.83
CA ARG A 1043 21.47 -21.42 -5.55
C ARG A 1043 21.50 -20.94 -7.00
N GLU A 1044 20.39 -21.01 -7.74
CA GLU A 1044 20.28 -20.47 -9.12
C GLU A 1044 20.45 -18.94 -9.15
N CYS A 1045 20.09 -18.24 -8.07
CA CYS A 1045 20.11 -16.78 -7.95
C CYS A 1045 21.30 -16.20 -7.15
N ASN A 1046 22.23 -17.06 -6.69
CA ASN A 1046 23.38 -16.71 -5.84
C ASN A 1046 23.00 -15.87 -4.59
N ILE A 1047 22.04 -16.39 -3.82
CA ILE A 1047 21.55 -15.78 -2.57
C ILE A 1047 22.22 -16.46 -1.37
N GLU A 1048 22.91 -15.67 -0.55
CA GLU A 1048 23.38 -16.07 0.79
C GLU A 1048 22.52 -15.39 1.86
N PHE A 1049 21.82 -16.19 2.67
CA PHE A 1049 21.05 -15.70 3.83
C PHE A 1049 21.97 -15.30 5.00
N GLN A 1050 21.55 -14.33 5.79
CA GLN A 1050 22.30 -13.75 6.91
C GLN A 1050 21.39 -13.50 8.13
N ARG A 1051 21.97 -13.54 9.33
CA ARG A 1051 21.26 -13.28 10.60
C ARG A 1051 20.59 -11.90 10.56
N GLY A 1052 19.28 -11.88 10.79
CA GLY A 1052 18.47 -10.66 10.74
C GLY A 1052 17.83 -10.35 9.39
N ASP A 1053 17.99 -11.21 8.37
CA ASP A 1053 17.27 -11.09 7.10
C ASP A 1053 15.76 -11.10 7.29
N ILE A 1054 15.05 -10.41 6.38
CA ILE A 1054 13.61 -10.50 6.19
C ILE A 1054 13.37 -11.32 4.92
N PHE A 1055 12.84 -12.53 5.08
CA PHE A 1055 12.66 -13.49 3.98
C PHE A 1055 11.33 -13.22 3.24
N PHE A 1056 11.39 -12.94 1.93
CA PHE A 1056 10.22 -12.76 1.07
C PHE A 1056 10.05 -13.95 0.11
N LEU A 1057 8.85 -14.50 0.02
CA LEU A 1057 8.48 -15.55 -0.93
C LEU A 1057 7.39 -15.05 -1.88
N ARG A 1058 7.62 -15.11 -3.20
CA ARG A 1058 6.59 -14.82 -4.22
C ARG A 1058 6.05 -16.12 -4.81
N VAL A 1059 4.82 -16.44 -4.43
CA VAL A 1059 4.06 -17.64 -4.82
C VAL A 1059 3.08 -17.33 -5.97
N GLY A 1060 2.54 -16.11 -6.06
CA GLY A 1060 1.75 -15.64 -7.19
C GLY A 1060 0.28 -15.28 -6.90
N LEU A 1061 -0.06 -14.81 -5.69
CA LEU A 1061 -1.42 -14.42 -5.34
C LEU A 1061 -1.92 -13.23 -6.15
N THR A 1062 -1.19 -12.12 -6.20
CA THR A 1062 -1.67 -10.88 -6.82
C THR A 1062 -1.98 -11.12 -8.29
N LYS A 1063 -1.06 -11.80 -9.00
CA LYS A 1063 -1.25 -12.31 -10.36
C LYS A 1063 -2.45 -13.25 -10.50
N THR A 1064 -2.71 -14.12 -9.52
CA THR A 1064 -3.91 -14.97 -9.50
C THR A 1064 -5.18 -14.12 -9.35
N TRP A 1065 -5.23 -13.20 -8.38
CA TRP A 1065 -6.39 -12.37 -8.08
C TRP A 1065 -6.79 -11.47 -9.26
N TYR A 1066 -5.81 -10.84 -9.92
CA TYR A 1066 -6.05 -10.02 -11.11
C TYR A 1066 -6.43 -10.83 -12.36
N SER A 1067 -6.20 -12.14 -12.38
CA SER A 1067 -6.66 -13.04 -13.46
C SER A 1067 -8.09 -13.55 -13.28
N MET A 1068 -8.68 -13.38 -12.10
CA MET A 1068 -10.01 -13.89 -11.75
C MET A 1068 -11.11 -12.89 -12.07
N SER A 1069 -12.22 -13.40 -12.61
CA SER A 1069 -13.47 -12.64 -12.71
C SER A 1069 -14.10 -12.43 -11.34
N ASP A 1070 -14.92 -11.39 -11.19
CA ASP A 1070 -15.58 -11.05 -9.93
C ASP A 1070 -16.46 -12.21 -9.40
N ALA A 1071 -17.04 -13.02 -10.28
CA ALA A 1071 -17.78 -14.23 -9.91
C ALA A 1071 -16.88 -15.27 -9.21
N GLN A 1072 -15.63 -15.44 -9.65
CA GLN A 1072 -14.67 -16.38 -9.05
C GLN A 1072 -14.11 -15.85 -7.72
N LYS A 1073 -13.95 -14.52 -7.58
CA LYS A 1073 -13.63 -13.89 -6.29
C LYS A 1073 -14.77 -14.08 -5.28
N GLN A 1074 -16.01 -13.89 -5.75
CA GLN A 1074 -17.21 -14.11 -4.96
C GLN A 1074 -17.32 -15.58 -4.53
N GLU A 1075 -17.08 -16.54 -5.43
CA GLU A 1075 -17.03 -17.99 -5.11
C GLU A 1075 -15.96 -18.30 -4.06
N TYR A 1076 -14.75 -17.76 -4.20
CA TYR A 1076 -13.68 -17.92 -3.21
C TYR A 1076 -14.07 -17.39 -1.82
N SER A 1077 -14.68 -16.20 -1.73
CA SER A 1077 -15.09 -15.63 -0.44
C SER A 1077 -16.16 -16.46 0.30
N GLN A 1078 -16.92 -17.29 -0.43
CA GLN A 1078 -17.94 -18.19 0.11
C GLN A 1078 -17.40 -19.56 0.54
N GLN A 1079 -16.12 -19.87 0.29
CA GLN A 1079 -15.53 -21.15 0.68
C GLN A 1079 -15.47 -21.29 2.20
N THR A 1080 -16.09 -22.35 2.74
CA THR A 1080 -16.10 -22.66 4.18
C THR A 1080 -14.74 -23.05 4.72
N VAL A 1081 -13.89 -23.60 3.86
CA VAL A 1081 -12.46 -23.86 4.08
C VAL A 1081 -11.74 -23.44 2.80
N PRO A 1082 -11.17 -22.22 2.73
CA PRO A 1082 -10.43 -21.77 1.56
C PRO A 1082 -9.14 -22.57 1.37
N LYS A 1083 -8.51 -22.42 0.21
CA LYS A 1083 -7.21 -23.01 -0.11
C LYS A 1083 -6.22 -21.93 -0.52
N HIS A 1084 -5.00 -21.99 0.00
CA HIS A 1084 -3.94 -21.01 -0.26
C HIS A 1084 -2.63 -21.72 -0.58
N ALA A 1085 -1.91 -21.17 -1.55
CA ALA A 1085 -0.59 -21.66 -1.91
C ALA A 1085 0.46 -21.04 -0.98
N GLY A 1086 1.46 -21.80 -0.58
CA GLY A 1086 2.49 -21.31 0.33
C GLY A 1086 3.57 -22.34 0.62
N LEU A 1087 4.46 -22.00 1.55
CA LEU A 1087 5.58 -22.85 1.95
C LEU A 1087 5.11 -24.18 2.58
N GLU A 1088 5.87 -25.26 2.37
CA GLU A 1088 5.60 -26.54 3.03
C GLU A 1088 5.67 -26.45 4.57
N GLN A 1089 4.91 -27.29 5.26
CA GLN A 1089 4.93 -27.44 6.71
C GLN A 1089 5.79 -28.65 7.10
N SER A 1090 7.05 -28.43 7.48
CA SER A 1090 7.98 -29.51 7.84
C SER A 1090 8.98 -29.09 8.93
N GLU A 1091 9.53 -30.06 9.67
CA GLU A 1091 10.64 -29.81 10.60
C GLU A 1091 11.87 -29.24 9.88
N ASN A 1092 12.04 -29.54 8.59
CA ASN A 1092 13.12 -28.97 7.76
C ASN A 1092 12.91 -27.48 7.48
N VAL A 1093 11.66 -27.03 7.26
CA VAL A 1093 11.34 -25.60 7.14
C VAL A 1093 11.53 -24.89 8.47
N LEU A 1094 11.05 -25.45 9.58
CA LEU A 1094 11.26 -24.88 10.92
C LEU A 1094 12.75 -24.73 11.23
N ARG A 1095 13.55 -25.76 10.92
CA ARG A 1095 15.01 -25.74 11.00
C ARG A 1095 15.63 -24.67 10.11
N PHE A 1096 15.25 -24.58 8.84
CA PHE A 1096 15.75 -23.57 7.92
C PHE A 1096 15.45 -22.15 8.40
N MET A 1097 14.23 -21.90 8.90
CA MET A 1097 13.85 -20.58 9.40
C MET A 1097 14.63 -20.19 10.66
N TRP A 1098 14.85 -21.15 11.57
CA TRP A 1098 15.63 -20.90 12.78
C TRP A 1098 17.13 -20.78 12.50
N ASP A 1099 17.74 -21.72 11.76
CA ASP A 1099 19.19 -21.82 11.56
C ASP A 1099 19.81 -20.63 10.80
N ASN A 1100 18.99 -19.83 10.09
CA ASN A 1100 19.37 -18.59 9.43
C ASN A 1100 19.03 -17.32 10.26
N HIS A 1101 18.27 -17.46 11.35
CA HIS A 1101 17.83 -16.38 12.23
C HIS A 1101 17.14 -15.21 11.49
N PHE A 1102 16.12 -15.51 10.67
CA PHE A 1102 15.30 -14.47 10.04
C PHE A 1102 14.58 -13.60 11.09
N ALA A 1103 14.61 -12.27 10.91
CA ALA A 1103 13.97 -11.33 11.83
C ALA A 1103 12.45 -11.30 11.65
N ALA A 1104 11.97 -11.51 10.42
CA ALA A 1104 10.57 -11.63 10.01
C ALA A 1104 10.49 -12.40 8.68
N VAL A 1105 9.31 -12.91 8.32
CA VAL A 1105 9.05 -13.54 7.01
C VAL A 1105 7.82 -12.94 6.36
N ALA A 1106 7.80 -12.84 5.04
CA ALA A 1106 6.70 -12.26 4.27
C ALA A 1106 6.42 -13.05 2.98
N SER A 1107 5.17 -13.01 2.52
CA SER A 1107 4.72 -13.63 1.28
C SER A 1107 3.71 -12.75 0.55
N ASP A 1108 3.56 -12.94 -0.76
CA ASP A 1108 2.40 -12.43 -1.49
C ASP A 1108 1.14 -13.27 -1.25
N ALA A 1109 1.26 -14.48 -0.70
CA ALA A 1109 0.13 -15.38 -0.44
C ALA A 1109 -0.81 -14.92 0.69
N VAL A 1110 -2.04 -15.46 0.70
CA VAL A 1110 -3.07 -15.23 1.74
C VAL A 1110 -2.73 -15.96 3.04
N SER A 1111 -1.86 -16.96 2.99
CA SER A 1111 -1.14 -17.44 4.16
C SER A 1111 0.30 -17.76 3.79
N PHE A 1112 1.24 -17.57 4.71
CA PHE A 1112 2.67 -17.79 4.44
C PHE A 1112 2.99 -19.27 4.08
N GLU A 1113 2.37 -20.21 4.81
CA GLU A 1113 2.38 -21.64 4.48
C GLU A 1113 1.21 -22.07 3.58
N VAL A 1114 1.30 -23.28 3.03
CA VAL A 1114 0.18 -23.90 2.30
C VAL A 1114 -1.01 -24.19 3.25
N PHE A 1115 -2.21 -23.74 2.84
CA PHE A 1115 -3.44 -23.91 3.61
C PHE A 1115 -4.52 -24.67 2.81
N PRO A 1116 -5.31 -25.59 3.41
CA PRO A 1116 -5.20 -26.09 4.78
C PRO A 1116 -3.90 -26.87 5.05
N ALA A 1117 -3.52 -26.87 6.33
CA ALA A 1117 -2.30 -27.51 6.82
C ALA A 1117 -2.17 -28.98 6.37
N LEU A 1118 -1.00 -29.34 5.83
CA LEU A 1118 -0.68 -30.73 5.42
C LEU A 1118 -0.38 -31.61 6.63
N ASN A 1119 0.30 -31.05 7.64
CA ASN A 1119 0.53 -31.69 8.92
C ASN A 1119 0.37 -30.65 10.05
N PRO A 1120 -0.74 -30.69 10.82
CA PRO A 1120 -0.96 -29.77 11.94
C PRO A 1120 0.10 -29.78 13.05
N GLU A 1121 1.03 -30.75 13.06
CA GLU A 1121 2.19 -30.70 13.96
C GLU A 1121 3.24 -29.64 13.55
N TYR A 1122 3.30 -29.25 12.28
CA TYR A 1122 4.29 -28.28 11.74
C TYR A 1122 3.63 -27.00 11.20
N ASP A 1123 2.48 -26.62 11.76
CA ASP A 1123 1.83 -25.30 11.61
C ASP A 1123 2.85 -24.18 11.90
N LEU A 1124 3.17 -23.35 10.90
CA LEU A 1124 4.23 -22.35 11.02
C LEU A 1124 3.76 -21.16 11.84
N HIS A 1125 2.47 -20.80 11.76
CA HIS A 1125 1.88 -19.77 12.61
C HIS A 1125 1.99 -20.09 14.12
N HIS A 1126 1.84 -21.36 14.54
CA HIS A 1126 2.10 -21.77 15.94
C HIS A 1126 3.57 -21.58 16.32
N HIS A 1127 4.51 -22.05 15.50
CA HIS A 1127 5.94 -22.08 15.84
C HIS A 1127 6.59 -20.70 15.72
N MET A 1128 6.37 -20.01 14.60
CA MET A 1128 7.05 -18.76 14.27
C MET A 1128 6.46 -17.60 15.07
N LEU A 1129 5.14 -17.39 15.01
CA LEU A 1129 4.50 -16.21 15.61
C LEU A 1129 4.31 -16.35 17.12
N ALA A 1130 3.68 -17.42 17.60
CA ALA A 1130 3.44 -17.63 19.03
C ALA A 1130 4.65 -18.28 19.75
N GLY A 1131 5.34 -19.22 19.10
CA GLY A 1131 6.50 -19.91 19.67
C GLY A 1131 7.75 -19.05 19.75
N TRP A 1132 8.16 -18.42 18.66
CA TRP A 1132 9.47 -17.71 18.56
C TRP A 1132 9.36 -16.19 18.53
N GLY A 1133 8.21 -15.66 18.13
CA GLY A 1133 7.94 -14.22 18.01
C GLY A 1133 8.43 -13.62 16.69
N VAL A 1134 8.58 -14.44 15.65
CA VAL A 1134 8.90 -14.01 14.28
C VAL A 1134 7.62 -13.45 13.64
N PRO A 1135 7.59 -12.17 13.21
CA PRO A 1135 6.46 -11.61 12.48
C PRO A 1135 6.23 -12.34 11.15
N ILE A 1136 4.96 -12.52 10.81
CA ILE A 1136 4.52 -13.08 9.53
C ILE A 1136 3.84 -11.96 8.72
N GLY A 1137 4.27 -11.79 7.48
CA GLY A 1137 3.73 -10.86 6.51
C GLY A 1137 2.99 -11.60 5.41
N GLU A 1138 1.78 -11.16 5.08
CA GLU A 1138 0.93 -11.83 4.08
C GLU A 1138 0.38 -10.80 3.09
N MET A 1139 0.03 -11.28 1.89
CA MET A 1139 -0.59 -10.50 0.82
C MET A 1139 0.21 -9.25 0.39
N PHE A 1140 1.54 -9.26 0.51
CA PHE A 1140 2.43 -8.20 0.00
C PHE A 1140 2.41 -8.18 -1.54
N ASP A 1141 2.45 -7.00 -2.16
CA ASP A 1141 2.65 -6.94 -3.61
C ASP A 1141 4.15 -7.07 -3.94
N LEU A 1142 4.51 -8.16 -4.61
CA LEU A 1142 5.89 -8.50 -4.95
C LEU A 1142 6.13 -8.50 -6.48
N GLU A 1143 5.19 -8.04 -7.30
CA GLU A 1143 5.31 -8.07 -8.77
C GLU A 1143 6.41 -7.11 -9.27
N GLU A 1144 6.33 -5.83 -8.92
CA GLU A 1144 7.35 -4.81 -9.27
C GLU A 1144 8.70 -5.13 -8.62
N LEU A 1145 8.69 -5.73 -7.42
CA LEU A 1145 9.91 -6.15 -6.71
C LEU A 1145 10.62 -7.27 -7.47
N ALA A 1146 9.89 -8.31 -7.87
CA ALA A 1146 10.43 -9.44 -8.61
C ALA A 1146 10.98 -9.02 -9.98
N GLU A 1147 10.35 -8.05 -10.64
CA GLU A 1147 10.83 -7.48 -11.90
C GLU A 1147 12.08 -6.60 -11.68
N THR A 1148 12.10 -5.75 -10.65
CA THR A 1148 13.28 -4.94 -10.27
C THR A 1148 14.48 -5.84 -9.96
N CYS A 1149 14.28 -6.93 -9.20
CA CYS A 1149 15.32 -7.92 -8.91
C CYS A 1149 15.90 -8.56 -10.18
N LYS A 1150 15.06 -8.87 -11.18
CA LYS A 1150 15.48 -9.42 -12.49
C LYS A 1150 16.30 -8.41 -13.29
N GLN A 1151 15.85 -7.16 -13.35
CA GLN A 1151 16.52 -6.09 -14.11
C GLN A 1151 17.88 -5.72 -13.51
N LEU A 1152 18.00 -5.72 -12.17
CA LEU A 1152 19.26 -5.45 -11.47
C LEU A 1152 20.17 -6.69 -11.32
N GLY A 1153 19.66 -7.89 -11.61
CA GLY A 1153 20.38 -9.15 -11.37
C GLY A 1153 20.68 -9.42 -9.89
N ARG A 1154 19.90 -8.82 -8.97
CA ARG A 1154 20.14 -8.82 -7.51
C ARG A 1154 18.84 -9.05 -6.77
N TRP A 1155 18.86 -10.01 -5.85
CA TRP A 1155 17.68 -10.48 -5.10
C TRP A 1155 17.64 -10.01 -3.63
N THR A 1156 18.51 -9.06 -3.28
CA THR A 1156 18.62 -8.48 -1.94
C THR A 1156 18.51 -6.95 -2.00
N PHE A 1157 17.82 -6.37 -1.02
CA PHE A 1157 17.43 -4.96 -0.98
C PHE A 1157 17.34 -4.51 0.49
N PHE A 1158 17.32 -3.20 0.73
CA PHE A 1158 16.93 -2.67 2.03
C PHE A 1158 15.41 -2.66 2.12
N ILE A 1159 14.87 -2.99 3.30
CA ILE A 1159 13.45 -2.85 3.61
C ILE A 1159 13.28 -1.76 4.64
N SER A 1160 12.25 -0.93 4.45
CA SER A 1160 11.66 -0.11 5.49
C SER A 1160 10.16 -0.34 5.52
N SER A 1161 9.62 -0.70 6.68
CA SER A 1161 8.21 -0.91 6.94
C SER A 1161 7.81 -0.20 8.23
N SER A 1162 6.71 0.55 8.19
CA SER A 1162 6.23 1.38 9.31
C SER A 1162 4.80 1.04 9.69
N PRO A 1163 4.58 -0.03 10.50
CA PRO A 1163 3.25 -0.40 11.00
C PRO A 1163 2.55 0.75 11.74
N LEU A 1164 1.23 0.72 11.77
CA LEU A 1164 0.41 1.69 12.49
C LEU A 1164 0.76 1.69 13.99
N ASN A 1165 0.93 2.88 14.57
CA ASN A 1165 1.30 3.06 15.98
C ASN A 1165 0.11 2.83 16.94
N CYS A 1166 -0.48 1.62 16.87
CA CYS A 1166 -1.55 1.17 17.74
C CYS A 1166 -0.98 0.29 18.86
N ALA A 1167 -0.92 0.81 20.09
CA ALA A 1167 -0.33 0.14 21.26
C ALA A 1167 -0.86 -1.28 21.54
N GLN A 1168 -2.10 -1.57 21.12
CA GLN A 1168 -2.82 -2.82 21.39
C GLN A 1168 -3.05 -3.65 20.11
N GLY A 1169 -2.54 -3.17 18.97
CA GLY A 1169 -2.83 -3.70 17.64
C GLY A 1169 -2.45 -5.17 17.49
N VAL A 1170 -3.39 -5.94 16.92
CA VAL A 1170 -3.27 -7.38 16.66
C VAL A 1170 -2.57 -7.66 15.33
N SER A 1171 -2.86 -6.84 14.32
CA SER A 1171 -2.28 -6.85 12.97
C SER A 1171 -2.31 -5.42 12.40
N SER A 1172 -1.53 -5.15 11.36
CA SER A 1172 -1.39 -3.81 10.78
C SER A 1172 -1.05 -3.89 9.29
N PRO A 1173 -1.52 -2.96 8.44
CA PRO A 1173 -0.89 -2.71 7.15
C PRO A 1173 0.61 -2.45 7.34
N PRO A 1174 1.50 -2.91 6.44
CA PRO A 1174 2.92 -2.89 6.69
C PRO A 1174 3.57 -1.55 6.36
N ASN A 1175 2.95 -0.74 5.48
CA ASN A 1175 3.53 0.51 4.95
C ASN A 1175 5.00 0.30 4.52
N CYS A 1176 5.19 -0.69 3.64
CA CYS A 1176 6.47 -1.28 3.30
C CYS A 1176 7.02 -0.80 1.96
N MET A 1177 8.33 -0.53 1.92
CA MET A 1177 9.09 -0.13 0.75
C MET A 1177 10.41 -0.88 0.69
N ALA A 1178 10.71 -1.47 -0.46
CA ALA A 1178 12.05 -1.96 -0.79
C ALA A 1178 12.88 -0.84 -1.43
N ILE A 1179 14.18 -0.79 -1.11
CA ILE A 1179 15.12 0.22 -1.60
C ILE A 1179 16.41 -0.48 -2.07
N PHE A 1180 16.86 -0.14 -3.29
CA PHE A 1180 17.98 -0.77 -4.00
C PHE A 1180 19.16 0.17 -4.22
#